data_AF-A0A4P1QQN7-F1
#
_entry.id   AF-A0A4P1QQN7-F1
#
_cell.length_a   1.000
_cell.length_b   1.000
_cell.length_c   1.000
_cell.angle_alpha   90.00
_cell.angle_beta   90.00
_cell.angle_gamma   90.00
#
_symmetry.space_group_name_H-M   'P 1'
#
loop_
_entity.id
_entity.type
_entity.pdbx_description
1 polymer ?
#
loop_
_entity_poly.entity_id
_entity_poly.type
_entity_poly.pdbx_seq_one_letter_code
_entity_poly.pdbx_strand_id
1 'polypeptide(L)'
;MMRTRTHMSQGIVNVDHYGAIANDERDDTKAFEKAWNEACSRGAILVVPEKSVYRLKPITFSGPCQPNTAFKVYGTIKAWPHMSAYDKNRRLWIMFDSIKNLVVDGGGIIDGNGRKWWQNSCKVNKSLPCKEAPTAVTFYQCNNLQVKNLRLKNAQQMHVRFQKCFNVRASNLLVKAPWNSPNTDGIHVTETQNMIISNSVIGTGDDCISIVSGSKNIRALDITCGPGHGISIGSLGAGNSEAEVSNVVVNRATLTGTTNGVRIKTWQGGYGYAKDIKFINMAMRNVTNPIIIDQNYCDQDDPCQEQESAVALSNVVYQNIRGTSASEVAIKFECSKKVPCRGIYMQDVILTPEDGDGVIATLFLTMVIFCNGLHFILKPYSQPRITSDIIAGLALGNIGRVRTLFDSFNKAFGFIIDFGMMCYMFALGIEMDSHVLFNHLPRQTKAAYGGQIFTFVLSALTTPFLAYFNQNKILEFTLCLALAVSSTASPVLTRLITHLKIGKSDIGKIVIAGGMHSDFIGSLFLSIGYIFVPMALFCGDFEATQGLNKAFTMACAVLGQTVFAASFGPFFMNWINNENPEGRPMKGSHVILAIALMVLTCSFSTMYDYSPLLSAFLTGVCLPREGRVSKWVITKINYILTTIFFPIFFLWMGYEADIKKFHVGSRGAWAKLITLIIVGTAGKIAGTVISGAMMGFHWPESVAIGLLLTTKGHLHIYLAVKAMNCGANTSTGIGMIIAIFFTVVQGPTVVANIIKRARKRAPSHHMALQLLDPTSELRILLCLHGPHNIPASINFMEISRGSSDPGILVYVADMIELTDDISVTLDKDEGVHTTTVKDKEVMDMRDKVTDSFQTYVEENSDGITLKRTMALSTINNMPQDICVLAEDLMIALIILPFHRSHRSEGTLDGGNQGFRYVNRKVLRSAPCSVGILVDRGLGSIDHISASKVTINVAVIFIGGKDDREALAYASRVARHPGVKVTIIRFLVDPNAESSRLVRYRVILADQENEMKLDDEYFAHFYERHVVGGRISYTEKHLANAAETFSTLRSFEGQYSLVIVGREGGMNSILTRGMNDWQQCPELGPIGDVLSGPDFSMTVSVLIIQQHKVKGDLDGLDDDFSIM
;
A
#
# COMPACT_ATOMS: atom_id res chain seq x y z
N MET A 1 -65.37 -19.70 -63.34
CA MET A 1 -66.18 -20.29 -62.25
C MET A 1 -65.42 -20.13 -60.93
N MET A 2 -65.53 -18.96 -60.28
CA MET A 2 -64.91 -18.67 -58.98
C MET A 2 -65.78 -19.27 -57.86
N ARG A 3 -65.26 -20.24 -57.10
CA ARG A 3 -65.88 -20.68 -55.85
C ARG A 3 -65.48 -19.70 -54.74
N THR A 4 -66.43 -18.90 -54.31
CA THR A 4 -66.42 -18.08 -53.10
C THR A 4 -66.08 -18.94 -51.88
N ARG A 5 -64.88 -18.78 -51.31
CA ARG A 5 -64.57 -19.23 -49.95
C ARG A 5 -65.26 -18.27 -48.98
N THR A 6 -66.42 -18.67 -48.46
CA THR A 6 -66.97 -18.11 -47.23
C THR A 6 -65.95 -18.29 -46.12
N HIS A 7 -65.33 -17.19 -45.68
CA HIS A 7 -64.62 -17.12 -44.40
C HIS A 7 -65.65 -17.35 -43.29
N MET A 8 -65.80 -18.60 -42.84
CA MET A 8 -66.43 -18.85 -41.54
C MET A 8 -65.57 -18.13 -40.49
N SER A 9 -66.19 -17.27 -39.69
CA SER A 9 -65.53 -16.68 -38.51
C SER A 9 -64.96 -17.81 -37.65
N GLN A 10 -63.65 -17.83 -37.44
CA GLN A 10 -62.99 -18.87 -36.67
C GLN A 10 -63.58 -18.87 -35.25
N GLY A 11 -64.29 -19.94 -34.88
CA GLY A 11 -64.97 -20.01 -33.59
C GLY A 11 -63.98 -19.91 -32.42
N ILE A 12 -64.40 -19.27 -31.33
CA ILE A 12 -63.59 -19.13 -30.11
C ILE A 12 -64.18 -20.02 -29.02
N VAL A 13 -63.32 -20.81 -28.38
CA VAL A 13 -63.66 -21.68 -27.24
C VAL A 13 -62.87 -21.19 -26.03
N ASN A 14 -63.52 -20.43 -25.14
CA ASN A 14 -62.91 -19.97 -23.89
C ASN A 14 -63.03 -21.06 -22.82
N VAL A 15 -61.91 -21.41 -22.16
CA VAL A 15 -61.87 -22.41 -21.09
C VAL A 15 -62.82 -22.11 -19.92
N ASP A 16 -63.12 -20.84 -19.64
CA ASP A 16 -64.06 -20.43 -18.58
C ASP A 16 -65.48 -20.96 -18.84
N HIS A 17 -65.91 -20.99 -20.10
CA HIS A 17 -67.24 -21.48 -20.48
C HIS A 17 -67.40 -23.00 -20.28
N TYR A 18 -66.30 -23.70 -20.00
CA TYR A 18 -66.26 -25.15 -19.78
C TYR A 18 -65.97 -25.50 -18.31
N GLY A 19 -66.05 -24.51 -17.41
CA GLY A 19 -65.95 -24.70 -15.96
C GLY A 19 -64.55 -24.52 -15.38
N ALA A 20 -63.60 -23.96 -16.15
CA ALA A 20 -62.30 -23.55 -15.60
C ALA A 20 -62.51 -22.31 -14.72
N ILE A 21 -61.84 -22.23 -13.56
CA ILE A 21 -61.94 -21.05 -12.70
C ILE A 21 -60.53 -20.52 -12.42
N ALA A 22 -60.29 -19.32 -12.92
CA ALA A 22 -58.99 -18.68 -12.80
C ALA A 22 -58.66 -18.27 -11.36
N ASN A 23 -57.35 -18.20 -11.07
CA ASN A 23 -56.75 -17.58 -9.88
C ASN A 23 -57.10 -18.23 -8.53
N ASP A 24 -57.47 -19.51 -8.55
CA ASP A 24 -57.60 -20.31 -7.34
C ASP A 24 -56.65 -21.52 -7.31
N GLU A 25 -56.89 -22.43 -6.38
CA GLU A 25 -56.05 -23.62 -6.18
C GLU A 25 -56.70 -24.92 -6.68
N ARG A 26 -57.80 -24.83 -7.43
CA ARG A 26 -58.53 -26.00 -7.95
C ARG A 26 -57.85 -26.59 -9.19
N ASP A 27 -58.29 -27.79 -9.55
CA ASP A 27 -57.84 -28.51 -10.74
C ASP A 27 -58.75 -28.19 -11.95
N ASP A 28 -58.21 -27.53 -12.97
CA ASP A 28 -58.95 -27.13 -14.18
C ASP A 28 -58.83 -28.15 -15.33
N THR A 29 -58.17 -29.29 -15.10
CA THR A 29 -57.84 -30.28 -16.16
C THR A 29 -59.09 -30.72 -16.93
N LYS A 30 -60.19 -30.99 -16.23
CA LYS A 30 -61.45 -31.44 -16.86
C LYS A 30 -62.12 -30.37 -17.70
N ALA A 31 -61.98 -29.10 -17.34
CA ALA A 31 -62.51 -27.99 -18.14
C ALA A 31 -61.70 -27.82 -19.43
N PHE A 32 -60.37 -27.91 -19.34
CA PHE A 32 -59.47 -27.87 -20.50
C PHE A 32 -59.68 -29.05 -21.45
N GLU A 33 -59.91 -30.27 -20.94
CA GLU A 33 -60.26 -31.43 -21.77
C GLU A 33 -61.53 -31.19 -22.58
N LYS A 34 -62.60 -30.69 -21.93
CA LYS A 34 -63.88 -30.39 -22.60
C LYS A 34 -63.74 -29.29 -23.64
N ALA A 35 -63.07 -28.19 -23.28
CA ALA A 35 -62.80 -27.08 -24.17
C ALA A 35 -61.97 -27.52 -25.39
N TRP A 36 -60.96 -28.38 -25.19
CA TRP A 36 -60.15 -28.91 -26.28
C TRP A 36 -60.95 -29.78 -27.24
N ASN A 37 -61.76 -30.71 -26.72
CA ASN A 37 -62.59 -31.58 -27.55
C ASN A 37 -63.56 -30.79 -28.43
N GLU A 38 -64.15 -29.72 -27.90
CA GLU A 38 -64.96 -28.78 -28.68
C GLU A 38 -64.12 -28.07 -29.75
N ALA A 39 -62.99 -27.47 -29.36
CA ALA A 39 -62.17 -26.69 -30.28
C ALA A 39 -61.59 -27.54 -31.42
N CYS A 40 -61.15 -28.76 -31.10
CA CYS A 40 -60.59 -29.73 -32.02
C CYS A 40 -61.64 -30.26 -33.00
N SER A 41 -62.86 -30.57 -32.53
CA SER A 41 -63.94 -31.09 -33.39
C SER A 41 -64.50 -30.04 -34.36
N ARG A 42 -64.41 -28.75 -34.03
CA ARG A 42 -64.96 -27.64 -34.84
C ARG A 42 -63.92 -26.87 -35.66
N GLY A 43 -62.63 -27.07 -35.44
CA GLY A 43 -61.59 -26.27 -36.09
C GLY A 43 -61.50 -24.86 -35.50
N ALA A 44 -61.77 -24.74 -34.20
CA ALA A 44 -61.88 -23.48 -33.47
C ALA A 44 -60.60 -23.17 -32.66
N ILE A 45 -60.51 -21.93 -32.17
CA ILE A 45 -59.41 -21.46 -31.32
C ILE A 45 -59.78 -21.71 -29.85
N LEU A 46 -59.05 -22.57 -29.15
CA LEU A 46 -59.09 -22.63 -27.70
C LEU A 46 -58.32 -21.44 -27.13
N VAL A 47 -58.95 -20.67 -26.24
CA VAL A 47 -58.36 -19.48 -25.62
C VAL A 47 -58.22 -19.70 -24.11
N VAL A 48 -57.01 -19.47 -23.60
CA VAL A 48 -56.70 -19.27 -22.18
C VAL A 48 -56.62 -17.76 -21.93
N PRO A 49 -57.61 -17.16 -21.26
CA PRO A 49 -57.75 -15.71 -21.10
C PRO A 49 -56.56 -15.03 -20.43
N GLU A 50 -56.32 -13.77 -20.80
CA GLU A 50 -55.31 -12.93 -20.17
C GLU A 50 -55.61 -12.73 -18.66
N LYS A 51 -54.56 -12.45 -17.87
CA LYS A 51 -54.66 -12.18 -16.40
C LYS A 51 -55.28 -13.32 -15.57
N SER A 52 -55.40 -14.50 -16.16
CA SER A 52 -55.98 -15.68 -15.53
C SER A 52 -54.92 -16.74 -15.29
N VAL A 53 -54.91 -17.36 -14.12
CA VAL A 53 -54.01 -18.47 -13.76
C VAL A 53 -54.83 -19.73 -13.56
N TYR A 54 -54.57 -20.77 -14.36
CA TYR A 54 -55.25 -22.07 -14.26
C TYR A 54 -54.26 -23.16 -13.86
N ARG A 55 -54.72 -24.18 -13.13
CA ARG A 55 -53.85 -25.28 -12.66
C ARG A 55 -54.25 -26.59 -13.30
N LEU A 56 -53.30 -27.22 -13.97
CA LEU A 56 -53.52 -28.49 -14.66
C LEU A 56 -52.68 -29.61 -14.06
N LYS A 57 -53.32 -30.76 -13.83
CA LYS A 57 -52.66 -32.06 -13.74
C LYS A 57 -52.17 -32.48 -15.15
N PRO A 58 -51.44 -33.60 -15.28
CA PRO A 58 -51.09 -34.14 -16.59
C PRO A 58 -52.30 -34.26 -17.52
N ILE A 59 -52.16 -33.73 -18.73
CA ILE A 59 -53.22 -33.66 -19.73
C ILE A 59 -52.66 -33.91 -21.14
N THR A 60 -53.44 -34.64 -21.94
CA THR A 60 -53.16 -34.87 -23.35
C THR A 60 -54.27 -34.27 -24.21
N PHE A 61 -53.88 -33.39 -25.11
CA PHE A 61 -54.69 -32.82 -26.17
C PHE A 61 -54.46 -33.65 -27.43
N SER A 62 -55.34 -34.62 -27.67
CA SER A 62 -55.23 -35.53 -28.83
C SER A 62 -55.97 -35.00 -30.05
N GLY A 63 -55.43 -35.29 -31.23
CA GLY A 63 -56.10 -35.18 -32.52
C GLY A 63 -56.77 -36.49 -32.95
N PRO A 64 -57.22 -36.59 -34.22
CA PRO A 64 -57.12 -35.56 -35.26
C PRO A 64 -58.11 -34.41 -35.06
N CYS A 65 -57.69 -33.18 -35.38
CA CYS A 65 -58.55 -31.99 -35.33
C CYS A 65 -58.94 -31.51 -36.72
N GLN A 66 -60.04 -30.76 -36.80
CA GLN A 66 -60.42 -30.05 -38.01
C GLN A 66 -59.40 -28.95 -38.38
N PRO A 67 -59.32 -28.53 -39.65
CA PRO A 67 -58.44 -27.45 -40.06
C PRO A 67 -58.72 -26.15 -39.27
N ASN A 68 -57.67 -25.36 -39.04
CA ASN A 68 -57.70 -24.09 -38.30
C ASN A 68 -57.84 -24.20 -36.76
N THR A 69 -57.72 -25.40 -36.17
CA THR A 69 -57.59 -25.52 -34.72
C THR A 69 -56.32 -24.80 -34.22
N ALA A 70 -56.49 -23.98 -33.18
CA ALA A 70 -55.38 -23.29 -32.53
C ALA A 70 -55.55 -23.29 -31.01
N PHE A 71 -54.43 -23.21 -30.29
CA PHE A 71 -54.38 -23.13 -28.84
C PHE A 71 -53.68 -21.83 -28.44
N LYS A 72 -54.44 -20.85 -27.96
CA LYS A 72 -53.93 -19.51 -27.62
C LYS A 72 -53.86 -19.31 -26.11
N VAL A 73 -52.64 -19.16 -25.60
CA VAL A 73 -52.34 -18.91 -24.19
C VAL A 73 -52.05 -17.44 -23.97
N TYR A 74 -53.04 -16.66 -23.55
CA TYR A 74 -52.84 -15.26 -23.11
C TYR A 74 -52.59 -15.16 -21.61
N GLY A 75 -53.16 -16.07 -20.82
CA GLY A 75 -52.98 -16.18 -19.37
C GLY A 75 -51.77 -17.00 -18.94
N THR A 76 -51.88 -17.63 -17.77
CA THR A 76 -50.89 -18.56 -17.22
C THR A 76 -51.49 -19.93 -17.01
N ILE A 77 -50.84 -20.96 -17.55
CA ILE A 77 -51.10 -22.36 -17.20
C ILE A 77 -50.01 -22.80 -16.22
N LYS A 78 -50.39 -23.30 -15.05
CA LYS A 78 -49.47 -23.68 -13.99
C LYS A 78 -49.61 -25.16 -13.62
N ALA A 79 -48.49 -25.82 -13.40
CA ALA A 79 -48.47 -27.24 -13.07
C ALA A 79 -49.03 -27.53 -11.68
N TRP A 80 -49.76 -28.65 -11.55
CA TRP A 80 -50.27 -29.14 -10.27
C TRP A 80 -49.12 -29.36 -9.27
N PRO A 81 -49.21 -28.86 -8.02
CA PRO A 81 -48.09 -28.81 -7.09
C PRO A 81 -47.77 -30.14 -6.37
N HIS A 82 -48.62 -31.16 -6.49
CA HIS A 82 -48.43 -32.47 -5.86
C HIS A 82 -47.88 -33.49 -6.87
N MET A 83 -46.71 -34.07 -6.56
CA MET A 83 -46.02 -35.02 -7.45
C MET A 83 -46.82 -36.30 -7.71
N SER A 84 -47.69 -36.71 -6.78
CA SER A 84 -48.54 -37.91 -6.95
C SER A 84 -49.50 -37.81 -8.13
N ALA A 85 -49.84 -36.60 -8.60
CA ALA A 85 -50.64 -36.41 -9.80
C ALA A 85 -49.94 -36.90 -11.08
N TYR A 86 -48.63 -37.14 -11.04
CA TYR A 86 -47.80 -37.52 -12.18
C TYR A 86 -47.37 -39.00 -12.15
N ASP A 87 -47.83 -39.80 -11.18
CA ASP A 87 -47.36 -41.18 -11.01
C ASP A 87 -47.73 -42.11 -12.19
N LYS A 88 -48.85 -41.83 -12.87
CA LYS A 88 -49.28 -42.60 -14.05
C LYS A 88 -48.34 -42.44 -15.24
N ASN A 89 -47.84 -41.23 -15.45
CA ASN A 89 -46.87 -40.94 -16.51
C ASN A 89 -45.95 -39.80 -16.07
N ARG A 90 -44.87 -40.20 -15.39
CA ARG A 90 -43.97 -39.28 -14.71
C ARG A 90 -43.22 -38.34 -15.64
N ARG A 91 -43.13 -38.66 -16.93
CA ARG A 91 -42.41 -37.86 -17.93
C ARG A 91 -43.27 -36.79 -18.60
N LEU A 92 -44.58 -36.73 -18.38
CA LEU A 92 -45.49 -35.86 -19.13
C LEU A 92 -46.29 -34.94 -18.23
N TRP A 93 -46.38 -33.66 -18.62
CA TRP A 93 -47.36 -32.71 -18.09
C TRP A 93 -48.38 -32.32 -19.15
N ILE A 94 -48.05 -31.45 -20.12
CA ILE A 94 -48.95 -31.09 -21.21
C ILE A 94 -48.46 -31.76 -22.50
N MET A 95 -49.30 -32.58 -23.13
CA MET A 95 -48.98 -33.22 -24.40
C MET A 95 -49.97 -32.84 -25.50
N PHE A 96 -49.46 -32.50 -26.67
CA PHE A 96 -50.23 -32.40 -27.92
C PHE A 96 -49.87 -33.61 -28.79
N ASP A 97 -50.87 -34.44 -29.11
CA ASP A 97 -50.65 -35.75 -29.70
C ASP A 97 -51.35 -35.89 -31.06
N SER A 98 -50.56 -36.19 -32.09
CA SER A 98 -51.05 -36.61 -33.40
C SER A 98 -51.93 -35.55 -34.10
N ILE A 99 -51.58 -34.27 -33.96
CA ILE A 99 -52.34 -33.14 -34.53
C ILE A 99 -51.67 -32.60 -35.80
N LYS A 100 -52.48 -32.31 -36.82
CA LYS A 100 -52.04 -31.68 -38.07
C LYS A 100 -52.46 -30.21 -38.12
N ASN A 101 -51.58 -29.35 -38.62
CA ASN A 101 -51.80 -27.91 -38.82
C ASN A 101 -52.12 -27.12 -37.53
N LEU A 102 -51.57 -27.56 -36.38
CA LEU A 102 -51.78 -26.88 -35.10
C LEU A 102 -50.99 -25.58 -35.01
N VAL A 103 -51.63 -24.53 -34.47
CA VAL A 103 -50.96 -23.30 -34.04
C VAL A 103 -51.08 -23.15 -32.53
N VAL A 104 -49.95 -23.06 -31.82
CA VAL A 104 -49.90 -22.69 -30.40
C VAL A 104 -49.25 -21.31 -30.27
N ASP A 105 -49.96 -20.36 -29.67
CA ASP A 105 -49.60 -18.93 -29.63
C ASP A 105 -50.11 -18.25 -28.33
N GLY A 106 -49.95 -16.94 -28.16
CA GLY A 106 -50.75 -16.14 -27.22
C GLY A 106 -49.98 -15.23 -26.26
N GLY A 107 -48.64 -15.24 -26.23
CA GLY A 107 -47.83 -14.33 -25.40
C GLY A 107 -47.78 -14.65 -23.90
N GLY A 108 -48.66 -15.54 -23.42
CA GLY A 108 -48.82 -15.96 -22.04
C GLY A 108 -47.76 -16.96 -21.55
N ILE A 109 -48.00 -17.51 -20.35
CA ILE A 109 -47.01 -18.26 -19.57
C ILE A 109 -47.44 -19.72 -19.38
N ILE A 110 -46.51 -20.66 -19.58
CA ILE A 110 -46.62 -22.05 -19.12
C ILE A 110 -45.58 -22.24 -18.01
N ASP A 111 -46.03 -22.38 -16.75
CA ASP A 111 -45.18 -22.51 -15.56
C ASP A 111 -45.20 -23.94 -15.02
N GLY A 112 -44.09 -24.66 -15.18
CA GLY A 112 -43.91 -26.04 -14.73
C GLY A 112 -43.82 -26.22 -13.22
N ASN A 113 -43.71 -25.14 -12.43
CA ASN A 113 -43.63 -25.21 -10.97
C ASN A 113 -42.53 -26.18 -10.47
N GLY A 114 -41.38 -26.19 -11.15
CA GLY A 114 -40.33 -27.22 -11.05
C GLY A 114 -39.55 -27.29 -9.74
N ARG A 115 -39.62 -26.28 -8.85
CA ARG A 115 -38.77 -26.21 -7.64
C ARG A 115 -38.76 -27.47 -6.79
N LYS A 116 -39.94 -28.05 -6.53
CA LYS A 116 -40.05 -29.29 -5.75
C LYS A 116 -39.37 -30.46 -6.46
N TRP A 117 -39.45 -30.53 -7.78
CA TRP A 117 -38.81 -31.60 -8.57
C TRP A 117 -37.30 -31.50 -8.50
N TRP A 118 -36.74 -30.29 -8.62
CA TRP A 118 -35.31 -30.07 -8.51
C TRP A 118 -34.74 -30.47 -7.14
N GLN A 119 -35.45 -30.11 -6.05
CA GLN A 119 -35.06 -30.49 -4.68
C GLN A 119 -35.05 -32.00 -4.44
N ASN A 120 -35.85 -32.76 -5.19
CA ASN A 120 -35.96 -34.22 -5.11
C ASN A 120 -35.20 -34.94 -6.22
N SER A 121 -34.31 -34.24 -6.95
CA SER A 121 -33.46 -34.83 -7.97
C SER A 121 -32.17 -35.37 -7.38
N CYS A 122 -31.73 -36.54 -7.84
CA CYS A 122 -30.42 -37.11 -7.49
C CYS A 122 -29.25 -36.20 -7.89
N LYS A 123 -29.44 -35.30 -8.87
CA LYS A 123 -28.43 -34.34 -9.31
C LYS A 123 -28.20 -33.20 -8.30
N VAL A 124 -29.16 -32.98 -7.38
CA VAL A 124 -29.05 -32.00 -6.28
C VAL A 124 -28.79 -32.72 -4.95
N ASN A 125 -29.51 -33.81 -4.68
CA ASN A 125 -29.31 -34.65 -3.51
C ASN A 125 -28.86 -36.06 -3.92
N LYS A 126 -27.55 -36.31 -3.88
CA LYS A 126 -26.94 -37.59 -4.28
C LYS A 126 -27.39 -38.80 -3.46
N SER A 127 -28.03 -38.61 -2.30
CA SER A 127 -28.57 -39.72 -1.49
C SER A 127 -29.91 -40.24 -2.02
N LEU A 128 -30.53 -39.57 -3.00
CA LEU A 128 -31.79 -39.97 -3.60
C LEU A 128 -31.57 -40.75 -4.90
N PRO A 129 -32.42 -41.75 -5.21
CA PRO A 129 -32.37 -42.43 -6.50
C PRO A 129 -32.68 -41.47 -7.64
N CYS A 130 -31.97 -41.62 -8.77
CA CYS A 130 -32.25 -40.84 -9.97
C CYS A 130 -33.61 -41.22 -10.55
N LYS A 131 -34.59 -40.33 -10.36
CA LYS A 131 -35.94 -40.44 -10.90
C LYS A 131 -36.20 -39.31 -11.87
N GLU A 132 -36.94 -39.63 -12.91
CA GLU A 132 -37.29 -38.66 -13.95
C GLU A 132 -38.39 -37.71 -13.48
N ALA A 133 -38.57 -36.61 -14.21
CA ALA A 133 -39.56 -35.59 -13.92
C ALA A 133 -40.30 -35.19 -15.20
N PRO A 134 -41.48 -34.55 -15.08
CA PRO A 134 -42.28 -34.20 -16.25
C PRO A 134 -41.57 -33.23 -17.19
N THR A 135 -41.67 -33.47 -18.49
CA THR A 135 -41.48 -32.42 -19.50
C THR A 135 -42.71 -31.53 -19.51
N ALA A 136 -42.50 -30.20 -19.50
CA ALA A 136 -43.60 -29.26 -19.33
C ALA A 136 -44.57 -29.27 -20.52
N VAL A 137 -44.05 -29.21 -21.75
CA VAL A 137 -44.83 -29.30 -22.99
C VAL A 137 -44.19 -30.28 -23.96
N THR A 138 -44.96 -31.27 -24.42
CA THR A 138 -44.54 -32.25 -25.43
C THR A 138 -45.44 -32.17 -26.65
N PHE A 139 -44.84 -31.99 -27.83
CA PHE A 139 -45.50 -32.19 -29.12
C PHE A 139 -45.06 -33.54 -29.66
N TYR A 140 -46.01 -34.48 -29.74
CA TYR A 140 -45.77 -35.84 -30.21
C TYR A 140 -46.52 -36.08 -31.52
N GLN A 141 -45.82 -36.55 -32.55
CA GLN A 141 -46.40 -36.88 -33.86
C GLN A 141 -47.21 -35.74 -34.51
N CYS A 142 -46.84 -34.49 -34.25
CA CYS A 142 -47.51 -33.32 -34.82
C CYS A 142 -46.91 -32.92 -36.16
N ASN A 143 -47.78 -32.63 -37.15
CA ASN A 143 -47.38 -32.31 -38.52
C ASN A 143 -47.83 -30.90 -38.92
N ASN A 144 -46.97 -30.14 -39.60
CA ASN A 144 -47.22 -28.73 -39.93
C ASN A 144 -47.51 -27.88 -38.69
N LEU A 145 -46.69 -28.03 -37.65
CA LEU A 145 -46.87 -27.39 -36.35
C LEU A 145 -46.23 -26.00 -36.30
N GLN A 146 -46.95 -25.03 -35.74
CA GLN A 146 -46.42 -23.72 -35.40
C GLN A 146 -46.53 -23.46 -33.90
N VAL A 147 -45.41 -23.18 -33.24
CA VAL A 147 -45.35 -22.78 -31.83
C VAL A 147 -44.68 -21.42 -31.76
N LYS A 148 -45.40 -20.39 -31.30
CA LYS A 148 -44.86 -19.03 -31.32
C LYS A 148 -45.28 -18.17 -30.15
N ASN A 149 -44.47 -17.17 -29.82
CA ASN A 149 -44.77 -16.17 -28.80
C ASN A 149 -45.21 -16.78 -27.45
N LEU A 150 -44.47 -17.75 -26.91
CA LEU A 150 -44.78 -18.34 -25.61
C LEU A 150 -43.68 -18.07 -24.61
N ARG A 151 -44.08 -17.92 -23.34
CA ARG A 151 -43.16 -17.85 -22.20
C ARG A 151 -43.22 -19.18 -21.44
N LEU A 152 -42.13 -19.92 -21.39
CA LEU A 152 -42.04 -21.16 -20.63
C LEU A 152 -41.17 -20.93 -19.40
N LYS A 153 -41.68 -21.28 -18.22
CA LYS A 153 -41.03 -20.98 -16.95
C LYS A 153 -40.92 -22.22 -16.07
N ASN A 154 -39.78 -22.38 -15.41
CA ASN A 154 -39.58 -23.35 -14.32
C ASN A 154 -40.09 -24.77 -14.63
N ALA A 155 -39.70 -25.33 -15.78
CA ALA A 155 -40.05 -26.71 -16.08
C ALA A 155 -39.54 -27.69 -15.00
N GLN A 156 -40.28 -28.77 -14.79
CA GLN A 156 -39.95 -29.81 -13.82
C GLN A 156 -38.68 -30.57 -14.24
N GLN A 157 -38.60 -30.91 -15.53
CA GLN A 157 -37.40 -31.34 -16.25
C GLN A 157 -37.26 -30.45 -17.50
N MET A 158 -37.56 -30.94 -18.70
CA MET A 158 -37.43 -30.17 -19.95
C MET A 158 -38.62 -29.21 -20.18
N HIS A 159 -38.40 -28.05 -20.81
CA HIS A 159 -39.48 -27.09 -21.09
C HIS A 159 -40.32 -27.50 -22.29
N VAL A 160 -39.69 -27.70 -23.46
CA VAL A 160 -40.39 -28.09 -24.69
C VAL A 160 -39.73 -29.29 -25.32
N ARG A 161 -40.51 -30.32 -25.64
CA ARG A 161 -40.07 -31.47 -26.43
C ARG A 161 -40.84 -31.55 -27.75
N PHE A 162 -40.11 -31.67 -28.85
CA PHE A 162 -40.65 -32.06 -30.15
C PHE A 162 -40.20 -33.48 -30.45
N GLN A 163 -41.16 -34.39 -30.56
CA GLN A 163 -40.90 -35.81 -30.78
C GLN A 163 -41.72 -36.31 -31.98
N LYS A 164 -41.05 -36.99 -32.92
CA LYS A 164 -41.68 -37.58 -34.12
C LYS A 164 -42.50 -36.58 -34.95
N CYS A 165 -42.14 -35.30 -34.90
CA CYS A 165 -42.86 -34.24 -35.60
C CYS A 165 -42.29 -34.01 -37.01
N PHE A 166 -43.11 -33.48 -37.91
CA PHE A 166 -42.68 -33.13 -39.27
C PHE A 166 -43.13 -31.72 -39.64
N ASN A 167 -42.23 -30.94 -40.24
CA ASN A 167 -42.48 -29.56 -40.67
C ASN A 167 -42.92 -28.66 -39.50
N VAL A 168 -41.97 -28.32 -38.63
CA VAL A 168 -42.21 -27.57 -37.38
C VAL A 168 -41.58 -26.19 -37.45
N ARG A 169 -42.31 -25.16 -36.98
CA ARG A 169 -41.78 -23.81 -36.77
C ARG A 169 -41.97 -23.38 -35.32
N ALA A 170 -40.86 -23.23 -34.60
CA ALA A 170 -40.81 -22.67 -33.26
C ALA A 170 -40.19 -21.26 -33.32
N SER A 171 -40.87 -20.23 -32.83
CA SER A 171 -40.36 -18.84 -32.93
C SER A 171 -40.75 -17.97 -31.75
N ASN A 172 -39.93 -16.98 -31.41
CA ASN A 172 -40.23 -16.00 -30.36
C ASN A 172 -40.55 -16.66 -29.00
N LEU A 173 -39.82 -17.71 -28.64
CA LEU A 173 -39.99 -18.38 -27.36
C LEU A 173 -39.09 -17.74 -26.30
N LEU A 174 -39.65 -17.50 -25.12
CA LEU A 174 -38.91 -17.05 -23.94
C LEU A 174 -38.91 -18.18 -22.90
N VAL A 175 -37.77 -18.85 -22.74
CA VAL A 175 -37.64 -19.99 -21.83
C VAL A 175 -36.75 -19.60 -20.65
N LYS A 176 -37.26 -19.73 -19.42
CA LYS A 176 -36.54 -19.33 -18.20
C LYS A 176 -36.67 -20.33 -17.06
N ALA A 177 -35.54 -20.78 -16.55
CA ALA A 177 -35.39 -21.46 -15.27
C ALA A 177 -34.10 -21.00 -14.57
N PRO A 178 -33.95 -21.22 -13.24
CA PRO A 178 -32.70 -20.93 -12.54
C PRO A 178 -31.49 -21.66 -13.17
N TRP A 179 -30.30 -21.05 -13.13
CA TRP A 179 -29.10 -21.64 -13.73
C TRP A 179 -28.68 -22.99 -13.10
N ASN A 180 -29.12 -23.25 -11.87
CA ASN A 180 -28.82 -24.46 -11.11
C ASN A 180 -29.98 -25.48 -11.12
N SER A 181 -31.02 -25.30 -11.95
CA SER A 181 -32.11 -26.28 -12.03
C SER A 181 -31.70 -27.49 -12.89
N PRO A 182 -31.68 -28.71 -12.32
CA PRO A 182 -31.15 -29.89 -12.99
C PRO A 182 -32.02 -30.32 -14.18
N ASN A 183 -31.40 -30.68 -15.30
CA ASN A 183 -32.05 -31.26 -16.49
C ASN A 183 -33.17 -30.39 -17.07
N THR A 184 -33.01 -29.07 -16.97
CA THR A 184 -34.00 -28.10 -17.45
C THR A 184 -33.78 -27.67 -18.88
N ASP A 185 -33.67 -28.63 -19.80
CA ASP A 185 -33.47 -28.33 -21.22
C ASP A 185 -34.52 -27.32 -21.73
N GLY A 186 -34.09 -26.40 -22.58
CA GLY A 186 -34.97 -25.40 -23.18
C GLY A 186 -35.85 -26.02 -24.25
N ILE A 187 -35.25 -26.38 -25.39
CA ILE A 187 -35.92 -27.05 -26.49
C ILE A 187 -35.21 -28.37 -26.79
N HIS A 188 -35.92 -29.47 -26.59
CA HIS A 188 -35.46 -30.81 -26.89
C HIS A 188 -36.09 -31.31 -28.21
N VAL A 189 -35.26 -31.72 -29.16
CA VAL A 189 -35.67 -32.19 -30.49
C VAL A 189 -35.21 -33.63 -30.67
N THR A 190 -36.18 -34.54 -30.88
CA THR A 190 -35.94 -35.96 -31.06
C THR A 190 -36.82 -36.52 -32.17
N GLU A 191 -36.30 -37.42 -33.00
CA GLU A 191 -37.04 -38.08 -34.09
C GLU A 191 -37.81 -37.10 -35.02
N THR A 192 -37.38 -35.84 -35.12
CA THR A 192 -38.15 -34.76 -35.75
C THR A 192 -37.47 -34.28 -37.03
N GLN A 193 -38.25 -34.02 -38.07
CA GLN A 193 -37.72 -33.65 -39.38
C GLN A 193 -38.28 -32.32 -39.90
N ASN A 194 -37.42 -31.56 -40.59
CA ASN A 194 -37.75 -30.26 -41.17
C ASN A 194 -38.25 -29.27 -40.12
N MET A 195 -37.37 -28.85 -39.22
CA MET A 195 -37.71 -27.94 -38.12
C MET A 195 -36.91 -26.64 -38.20
N ILE A 196 -37.59 -25.52 -37.95
CA ILE A 196 -36.96 -24.20 -37.77
C ILE A 196 -37.27 -23.69 -36.36
N ILE A 197 -36.22 -23.40 -35.60
CA ILE A 197 -36.25 -22.68 -34.32
C ILE A 197 -35.68 -21.30 -34.58
N SER A 198 -36.40 -20.23 -34.21
CA SER A 198 -35.95 -18.86 -34.50
C SER A 198 -36.25 -17.85 -33.40
N ASN A 199 -35.43 -16.79 -33.31
CA ASN A 199 -35.71 -15.59 -32.50
C ASN A 199 -36.08 -15.91 -31.03
N SER A 200 -35.39 -16.85 -30.40
CA SER A 200 -35.77 -17.35 -29.08
C SER A 200 -34.69 -17.06 -28.05
N VAL A 201 -35.13 -16.75 -26.82
CA VAL A 201 -34.26 -16.45 -25.67
C VAL A 201 -34.45 -17.54 -24.64
N ILE A 202 -33.38 -18.26 -24.31
CA ILE A 202 -33.42 -19.47 -23.50
C ILE A 202 -32.34 -19.37 -22.44
N GLY A 203 -32.74 -19.36 -21.17
CA GLY A 203 -31.84 -19.42 -20.02
C GLY A 203 -32.34 -20.47 -19.03
N THR A 204 -31.57 -21.52 -18.81
CA THR A 204 -31.97 -22.67 -17.99
C THR A 204 -30.76 -23.23 -17.23
N GLY A 205 -30.92 -24.36 -16.55
CA GLY A 205 -29.83 -25.07 -15.88
C GLY A 205 -29.27 -26.27 -16.65
N ASP A 206 -29.68 -26.48 -17.89
CA ASP A 206 -29.15 -27.53 -18.77
C ASP A 206 -29.09 -27.05 -20.24
N ASP A 207 -29.16 -27.93 -21.22
CA ASP A 207 -29.03 -27.61 -22.65
C ASP A 207 -30.07 -26.56 -23.10
N CYS A 208 -29.60 -25.48 -23.74
CA CYS A 208 -30.45 -24.45 -24.34
C CYS A 208 -31.32 -25.06 -25.46
N ILE A 209 -30.67 -25.76 -26.38
CA ILE A 209 -31.29 -26.59 -27.40
C ILE A 209 -30.54 -27.93 -27.42
N SER A 210 -31.26 -29.03 -27.23
CA SER A 210 -30.72 -30.39 -27.36
C SER A 210 -31.33 -31.07 -28.59
N ILE A 211 -30.49 -31.54 -29.51
CA ILE A 211 -30.88 -32.25 -30.74
C ILE A 211 -30.32 -33.67 -30.66
N VAL A 212 -31.21 -34.67 -30.64
CA VAL A 212 -30.83 -36.07 -30.45
C VAL A 212 -31.28 -36.95 -31.63
N SER A 213 -31.04 -38.26 -31.51
CA SER A 213 -31.22 -39.26 -32.57
C SER A 213 -32.58 -39.17 -33.29
N GLY A 214 -32.57 -39.52 -34.58
CA GLY A 214 -33.72 -39.49 -35.48
C GLY A 214 -34.05 -38.09 -36.03
N SER A 215 -33.23 -37.08 -35.72
CA SER A 215 -33.48 -35.69 -36.11
C SER A 215 -32.77 -35.31 -37.41
N LYS A 216 -33.49 -34.68 -38.35
CA LYS A 216 -32.96 -34.32 -39.67
C LYS A 216 -33.46 -32.96 -40.16
N ASN A 217 -32.60 -32.21 -40.85
CA ASN A 217 -32.94 -30.90 -41.44
C ASN A 217 -33.42 -29.90 -40.37
N ILE A 218 -32.58 -29.65 -39.37
CA ILE A 218 -32.89 -28.75 -38.25
C ILE A 218 -32.16 -27.43 -38.43
N ARG A 219 -32.87 -26.31 -38.31
CA ARG A 219 -32.30 -24.96 -38.36
C ARG A 219 -32.60 -24.20 -37.08
N ALA A 220 -31.57 -23.78 -36.36
CA ALA A 220 -31.67 -22.87 -35.22
C ALA A 220 -31.08 -21.52 -35.62
N LEU A 221 -31.92 -20.47 -35.66
CA LEU A 221 -31.58 -19.15 -36.18
C LEU A 221 -31.80 -18.09 -35.10
N ASP A 222 -30.88 -17.14 -34.92
CA ASP A 222 -31.13 -15.98 -34.05
C ASP A 222 -31.49 -16.39 -32.60
N ILE A 223 -30.67 -17.26 -32.01
CA ILE A 223 -30.89 -17.82 -30.67
C ILE A 223 -30.04 -17.09 -29.64
N THR A 224 -30.62 -16.68 -28.52
CA THR A 224 -29.88 -16.21 -27.36
C THR A 224 -29.93 -17.26 -26.26
N CYS A 225 -28.77 -17.84 -25.91
CA CYS A 225 -28.64 -18.84 -24.85
C CYS A 225 -27.85 -18.27 -23.67
N GLY A 226 -28.35 -18.47 -22.45
CA GLY A 226 -27.58 -18.12 -21.26
C GLY A 226 -28.42 -17.66 -20.07
N PRO A 227 -28.12 -18.15 -18.85
CA PRO A 227 -27.17 -19.21 -18.50
C PRO A 227 -27.65 -20.62 -18.94
N GLY A 228 -26.82 -21.66 -18.80
CA GLY A 228 -27.16 -23.07 -19.14
C GLY A 228 -26.00 -23.83 -19.80
N HIS A 229 -26.27 -25.00 -20.40
CA HIS A 229 -25.26 -25.87 -21.03
C HIS A 229 -24.99 -25.59 -22.52
N GLY A 230 -25.56 -24.51 -23.09
CA GLY A 230 -25.36 -24.15 -24.50
C GLY A 230 -26.18 -25.00 -25.46
N ILE A 231 -25.78 -25.04 -26.74
CA ILE A 231 -26.48 -25.80 -27.78
C ILE A 231 -25.76 -27.15 -27.95
N SER A 232 -26.49 -28.25 -27.78
CA SER A 232 -25.92 -29.60 -27.78
C SER A 232 -26.53 -30.51 -28.83
N ILE A 233 -25.69 -31.24 -29.54
CA ILE A 233 -26.06 -32.44 -30.30
C ILE A 233 -25.77 -33.66 -29.41
N GLY A 234 -26.78 -34.48 -29.16
CA GLY A 234 -26.70 -35.67 -28.32
C GLY A 234 -27.26 -35.51 -26.90
N SER A 235 -27.04 -36.50 -26.01
CA SER A 235 -26.10 -37.61 -26.20
C SER A 235 -26.60 -38.62 -27.22
N LEU A 236 -25.67 -39.15 -28.03
CA LEU A 236 -25.96 -40.09 -29.12
C LEU A 236 -25.33 -41.45 -28.81
N GLY A 237 -26.06 -42.54 -29.09
CA GLY A 237 -25.55 -43.91 -28.99
C GLY A 237 -25.53 -44.50 -27.57
N ALA A 238 -26.27 -43.92 -26.63
CA ALA A 238 -26.38 -44.41 -25.26
C ALA A 238 -26.82 -45.89 -25.22
N GLY A 239 -26.19 -46.70 -24.38
CA GLY A 239 -26.53 -48.13 -24.25
C GLY A 239 -26.25 -48.95 -25.51
N ASN A 240 -25.15 -48.66 -26.21
CA ASN A 240 -24.73 -49.33 -27.44
C ASN A 240 -25.80 -49.30 -28.55
N SER A 241 -26.53 -48.19 -28.65
CA SER A 241 -27.63 -48.02 -29.60
C SER A 241 -27.20 -47.31 -30.89
N GLU A 242 -28.01 -47.48 -31.94
CA GLU A 242 -27.90 -46.68 -33.16
C GLU A 242 -28.33 -45.23 -32.90
N ALA A 243 -27.57 -44.27 -33.42
CA ALA A 243 -27.95 -42.88 -33.42
C ALA A 243 -27.68 -42.18 -34.75
N GLU A 244 -28.69 -41.47 -35.25
CA GLU A 244 -28.63 -40.75 -36.51
C GLU A 244 -29.06 -39.28 -36.35
N VAL A 245 -28.17 -38.35 -36.69
CA VAL A 245 -28.48 -36.92 -36.81
C VAL A 245 -27.86 -36.38 -38.10
N SER A 246 -28.62 -35.64 -38.91
CA SER A 246 -28.05 -35.03 -40.12
C SER A 246 -28.63 -33.68 -40.51
N ASN A 247 -27.79 -32.88 -41.19
CA ASN A 247 -28.16 -31.59 -41.75
C ASN A 247 -28.71 -30.63 -40.68
N VAL A 248 -27.85 -30.26 -39.72
CA VAL A 248 -28.16 -29.30 -38.65
C VAL A 248 -27.43 -27.99 -38.92
N VAL A 249 -28.14 -26.87 -38.86
CA VAL A 249 -27.55 -25.53 -39.01
C VAL A 249 -27.94 -24.66 -37.82
N VAL A 250 -26.95 -24.20 -37.07
CA VAL A 250 -27.07 -23.17 -36.04
C VAL A 250 -26.43 -21.91 -36.58
N ASN A 251 -27.20 -20.83 -36.72
CA ASN A 251 -26.75 -19.59 -37.33
C ASN A 251 -27.17 -18.37 -36.48
N ARG A 252 -26.28 -17.39 -36.31
CA ARG A 252 -26.55 -16.14 -35.56
C ARG A 252 -26.97 -16.40 -34.11
N ALA A 253 -26.28 -17.31 -33.43
CA ALA A 253 -26.52 -17.58 -32.02
C ALA A 253 -25.58 -16.76 -31.12
N THR A 254 -26.12 -16.24 -30.02
CA THR A 254 -25.36 -15.55 -28.97
C THR A 254 -25.42 -16.37 -27.67
N LEU A 255 -24.27 -16.68 -27.10
CA LEU A 255 -24.14 -17.48 -25.88
C LEU A 255 -23.45 -16.66 -24.79
N THR A 256 -24.04 -16.59 -23.61
CA THR A 256 -23.53 -15.76 -22.50
C THR A 256 -23.62 -16.48 -21.17
N GLY A 257 -22.49 -16.63 -20.46
CA GLY A 257 -22.47 -17.26 -19.13
C GLY A 257 -22.92 -18.73 -19.15
N THR A 258 -22.74 -19.43 -20.26
CA THR A 258 -23.08 -20.85 -20.42
C THR A 258 -21.87 -21.74 -20.12
N THR A 259 -22.10 -22.96 -19.64
CA THR A 259 -21.02 -23.92 -19.39
C THR A 259 -20.42 -24.44 -20.69
N ASN A 260 -21.21 -24.55 -21.77
CA ASN A 260 -20.69 -24.85 -23.10
C ASN A 260 -21.25 -23.86 -24.13
N GLY A 261 -20.53 -23.68 -25.24
CA GLY A 261 -21.04 -22.93 -26.38
C GLY A 261 -21.82 -23.85 -27.31
N VAL A 262 -21.09 -24.58 -28.15
CA VAL A 262 -21.62 -25.65 -29.01
C VAL A 262 -20.95 -26.97 -28.66
N ARG A 263 -21.76 -28.00 -28.48
CA ARG A 263 -21.30 -29.31 -27.99
C ARG A 263 -21.84 -30.45 -28.83
N ILE A 264 -21.01 -31.43 -29.15
CA ILE A 264 -21.43 -32.74 -29.68
C ILE A 264 -21.00 -33.81 -28.66
N LYS A 265 -21.95 -34.58 -28.14
CA LYS A 265 -21.71 -35.65 -27.15
C LYS A 265 -22.17 -37.01 -27.68
N THR A 266 -21.28 -37.98 -27.74
CA THR A 266 -21.60 -39.37 -28.15
C THR A 266 -21.02 -40.38 -27.16
N TRP A 267 -21.71 -41.49 -26.98
CA TRP A 267 -21.28 -42.59 -26.13
C TRP A 267 -20.36 -43.56 -26.89
N GLN A 268 -19.34 -44.08 -26.20
CA GLN A 268 -18.61 -45.26 -26.65
C GLN A 268 -19.55 -46.48 -26.69
N GLY A 269 -19.32 -47.38 -27.65
CA GLY A 269 -20.16 -48.56 -27.91
C GLY A 269 -21.33 -48.29 -28.86
N GLY A 270 -21.79 -47.04 -28.99
CA GLY A 270 -22.83 -46.63 -29.95
C GLY A 270 -22.40 -46.75 -31.41
N TYR A 271 -23.36 -46.68 -32.33
CA TYR A 271 -23.10 -46.73 -33.78
C TYR A 271 -24.08 -45.84 -34.57
N GLY A 272 -23.89 -45.68 -35.88
CA GLY A 272 -24.65 -44.74 -36.72
C GLY A 272 -23.82 -43.50 -37.07
N TYR A 273 -24.46 -42.33 -37.23
CA TYR A 273 -23.78 -41.10 -37.66
C TYR A 273 -24.36 -39.80 -37.08
N ALA A 274 -23.49 -38.81 -36.88
CA ALA A 274 -23.88 -37.40 -36.83
C ALA A 274 -23.11 -36.65 -37.93
N LYS A 275 -23.82 -36.13 -38.94
CA LYS A 275 -23.17 -35.56 -40.13
C LYS A 275 -23.79 -34.28 -40.67
N ASP A 276 -22.99 -33.51 -41.38
CA ASP A 276 -23.40 -32.26 -42.03
C ASP A 276 -23.97 -31.26 -41.01
N ILE A 277 -23.17 -30.93 -40.00
CA ILE A 277 -23.53 -30.03 -38.89
C ILE A 277 -22.77 -28.71 -39.06
N LYS A 278 -23.46 -27.58 -39.01
CA LYS A 278 -22.86 -26.25 -39.21
C LYS A 278 -23.20 -25.32 -38.05
N PHE A 279 -22.18 -24.80 -37.39
CA PHE A 279 -22.24 -23.75 -36.38
C PHE A 279 -21.61 -22.48 -36.97
N ILE A 280 -22.43 -21.49 -37.31
CA ILE A 280 -21.99 -20.33 -38.11
C ILE A 280 -22.45 -18.99 -37.54
N ASN A 281 -21.62 -17.95 -37.67
CA ASN A 281 -21.91 -16.58 -37.23
C ASN A 281 -22.34 -16.51 -35.76
N MET A 282 -21.48 -16.95 -34.84
CA MET A 282 -21.83 -17.05 -33.41
C MET A 282 -21.03 -16.07 -32.55
N ALA A 283 -21.67 -15.55 -31.51
CA ALA A 283 -21.05 -14.70 -30.51
C ALA A 283 -21.03 -15.41 -29.15
N MET A 284 -19.88 -15.41 -28.47
CA MET A 284 -19.71 -16.05 -27.16
C MET A 284 -19.19 -15.03 -26.14
N ARG A 285 -19.71 -15.06 -24.91
CA ARG A 285 -19.28 -14.18 -23.81
C ARG A 285 -19.25 -14.99 -22.52
N ASN A 286 -18.10 -15.09 -21.87
CA ASN A 286 -17.97 -15.83 -20.62
C ASN A 286 -18.52 -17.26 -20.76
N VAL A 287 -18.11 -17.97 -21.80
CA VAL A 287 -18.54 -19.35 -22.04
C VAL A 287 -17.45 -20.27 -21.51
N THR A 288 -17.75 -21.18 -20.59
CA THR A 288 -16.73 -22.02 -19.96
C THR A 288 -16.05 -22.93 -20.96
N ASN A 289 -16.81 -23.64 -21.79
CA ASN A 289 -16.28 -24.50 -22.85
C ASN A 289 -16.90 -24.14 -24.21
N PRO A 290 -16.35 -23.13 -24.91
CA PRO A 290 -16.91 -22.60 -26.16
C PRO A 290 -17.25 -23.64 -27.23
N ILE A 291 -16.32 -24.54 -27.57
CA ILE A 291 -16.51 -25.54 -28.62
C ILE A 291 -16.04 -26.91 -28.11
N ILE A 292 -16.95 -27.89 -28.06
CA ILE A 292 -16.63 -29.26 -27.63
C ILE A 292 -17.15 -30.31 -28.61
N ILE A 293 -16.30 -31.28 -28.92
CA ILE A 293 -16.70 -32.62 -29.37
C ILE A 293 -16.19 -33.61 -28.32
N ASP A 294 -17.09 -34.42 -27.79
CA ASP A 294 -16.79 -35.48 -26.83
C ASP A 294 -17.44 -36.78 -27.30
N GLN A 295 -16.66 -37.65 -27.95
CA GLN A 295 -17.09 -39.00 -28.31
C GLN A 295 -16.89 -40.02 -27.18
N ASN A 296 -16.37 -39.60 -26.03
CA ASN A 296 -16.13 -40.42 -24.84
C ASN A 296 -17.10 -40.06 -23.69
N TYR A 297 -18.25 -39.46 -24.04
CA TYR A 297 -19.20 -38.97 -23.06
C TYR A 297 -19.68 -40.10 -22.14
N CYS A 298 -19.63 -39.84 -20.84
CA CYS A 298 -20.03 -40.77 -19.79
C CYS A 298 -20.72 -40.00 -18.66
N ASP A 299 -21.91 -40.43 -18.24
CA ASP A 299 -22.69 -39.79 -17.17
C ASP A 299 -22.74 -40.59 -15.85
N GLN A 300 -21.86 -41.60 -15.74
CA GLN A 300 -21.72 -42.52 -14.61
C GLN A 300 -20.52 -42.14 -13.73
N ASP A 301 -20.52 -42.60 -12.47
CA ASP A 301 -19.43 -42.33 -11.52
C ASP A 301 -18.12 -43.04 -11.90
N ASP A 302 -18.22 -44.22 -12.52
CA ASP A 302 -17.07 -44.95 -13.07
C ASP A 302 -16.78 -44.50 -14.51
N PRO A 303 -15.51 -44.29 -14.88
CA PRO A 303 -15.14 -43.93 -16.25
C PRO A 303 -15.58 -45.01 -17.26
N CYS A 304 -16.33 -44.60 -18.28
CA CYS A 304 -16.65 -45.46 -19.40
C CYS A 304 -15.35 -45.91 -20.08
N GLN A 305 -15.20 -47.23 -20.26
CA GLN A 305 -14.04 -47.80 -20.96
C GLN A 305 -14.11 -47.50 -22.45
N GLU A 306 -12.94 -47.37 -23.10
CA GLU A 306 -12.86 -47.29 -24.56
C GLU A 306 -13.48 -48.56 -25.19
N GLN A 307 -14.27 -48.39 -26.25
CA GLN A 307 -14.92 -49.50 -26.96
C GLN A 307 -14.59 -49.48 -28.46
N GLU A 308 -14.86 -50.60 -29.14
CA GLU A 308 -14.55 -50.77 -30.58
C GLU A 308 -15.48 -49.98 -31.51
N SER A 309 -16.65 -49.53 -31.03
CA SER A 309 -17.62 -48.74 -31.79
C SER A 309 -17.90 -47.37 -31.15
N ALA A 310 -18.23 -46.39 -31.98
CA ALA A 310 -18.79 -45.10 -31.58
C ALA A 310 -19.62 -44.52 -32.75
N VAL A 311 -20.48 -43.54 -32.47
CA VAL A 311 -21.24 -42.82 -33.50
C VAL A 311 -20.28 -42.05 -34.41
N ALA A 312 -20.35 -42.26 -35.72
CA ALA A 312 -19.43 -41.63 -36.67
C ALA A 312 -19.74 -40.13 -36.86
N LEU A 313 -18.77 -39.26 -36.57
CA LEU A 313 -18.89 -37.82 -36.78
C LEU A 313 -18.25 -37.42 -38.11
N SER A 314 -19.02 -36.75 -38.98
CA SER A 314 -18.48 -36.26 -40.26
C SER A 314 -19.02 -34.90 -40.71
N ASN A 315 -18.22 -34.11 -41.41
CA ASN A 315 -18.61 -32.82 -42.01
C ASN A 315 -19.20 -31.83 -40.98
N VAL A 316 -18.41 -31.49 -39.95
CA VAL A 316 -18.79 -30.49 -38.95
C VAL A 316 -18.07 -29.18 -39.24
N VAL A 317 -18.81 -28.10 -39.40
CA VAL A 317 -18.29 -26.77 -39.75
C VAL A 317 -18.47 -25.81 -38.58
N TYR A 318 -17.39 -25.17 -38.17
CA TYR A 318 -17.37 -24.02 -37.25
C TYR A 318 -16.88 -22.79 -38.02
N GLN A 319 -17.74 -21.79 -38.24
CA GLN A 319 -17.40 -20.64 -39.09
C GLN A 319 -17.82 -19.31 -38.46
N ASN A 320 -16.92 -18.32 -38.44
CA ASN A 320 -17.19 -16.97 -37.93
C ASN A 320 -17.76 -17.01 -36.49
N ILE A 321 -16.98 -17.56 -35.56
CA ILE A 321 -17.33 -17.65 -34.13
C ILE A 321 -16.40 -16.72 -33.37
N ARG A 322 -16.92 -15.74 -32.64
CA ARG A 322 -16.12 -14.72 -31.95
C ARG A 322 -16.55 -14.55 -30.49
N GLY A 323 -15.62 -14.31 -29.57
CA GLY A 323 -16.01 -14.12 -28.17
C GLY A 323 -14.94 -14.35 -27.12
N THR A 324 -15.39 -14.50 -25.87
CA THR A 324 -14.54 -14.82 -24.72
C THR A 324 -14.84 -16.21 -24.12
N SER A 325 -13.78 -16.90 -23.70
CA SER A 325 -13.78 -18.17 -22.98
C SER A 325 -13.52 -17.95 -21.50
N ALA A 326 -14.30 -18.59 -20.62
CA ALA A 326 -14.09 -18.53 -19.18
C ALA A 326 -13.11 -19.61 -18.68
N SER A 327 -12.72 -20.55 -19.54
CA SER A 327 -11.64 -21.51 -19.28
C SER A 327 -10.47 -21.31 -20.25
N GLU A 328 -9.30 -21.83 -19.86
CA GLU A 328 -8.09 -21.82 -20.68
C GLU A 328 -8.28 -22.58 -22.01
N VAL A 329 -8.96 -23.73 -21.97
CA VAL A 329 -9.20 -24.56 -23.14
C VAL A 329 -10.52 -24.16 -23.81
N ALA A 330 -10.43 -23.24 -24.77
CA ALA A 330 -11.61 -22.76 -25.50
C ALA A 330 -12.22 -23.79 -26.47
N ILE A 331 -11.40 -24.67 -27.04
CA ILE A 331 -11.79 -25.65 -28.06
C ILE A 331 -11.24 -27.02 -27.66
N LYS A 332 -12.13 -28.02 -27.54
CA LYS A 332 -11.77 -29.39 -27.15
C LYS A 332 -12.41 -30.42 -28.08
N PHE A 333 -11.61 -31.21 -28.77
CA PHE A 333 -12.08 -32.30 -29.65
C PHE A 333 -11.55 -33.65 -29.18
N GLU A 334 -12.37 -34.38 -28.43
CA GLU A 334 -12.09 -35.73 -27.94
C GLU A 334 -12.82 -36.74 -28.81
N CYS A 335 -12.18 -37.13 -29.91
CA CYS A 335 -12.72 -38.12 -30.83
C CYS A 335 -12.34 -39.54 -30.41
N SER A 336 -13.17 -40.53 -30.77
CA SER A 336 -12.88 -41.94 -30.56
C SER A 336 -11.64 -42.34 -31.36
N LYS A 337 -10.74 -43.11 -30.73
CA LYS A 337 -9.56 -43.68 -31.42
C LYS A 337 -9.96 -44.69 -32.50
N LYS A 338 -11.07 -45.40 -32.30
CA LYS A 338 -11.56 -46.46 -33.20
C LYS A 338 -12.45 -45.90 -34.31
N VAL A 339 -13.27 -44.89 -34.01
CA VAL A 339 -14.14 -44.20 -34.97
C VAL A 339 -13.85 -42.69 -34.95
N PRO A 340 -12.75 -42.24 -35.59
CA PRO A 340 -12.30 -40.84 -35.51
C PRO A 340 -13.28 -39.90 -36.23
N CYS A 341 -13.36 -38.66 -35.74
CA CYS A 341 -14.07 -37.57 -36.42
C CYS A 341 -13.45 -37.29 -37.79
N ARG A 342 -14.28 -37.06 -38.81
CA ARG A 342 -13.83 -36.77 -40.19
C ARG A 342 -14.38 -35.45 -40.70
N GLY A 343 -13.59 -34.67 -41.44
CA GLY A 343 -14.08 -33.42 -42.05
C GLY A 343 -14.57 -32.39 -41.03
N ILE A 344 -13.79 -32.17 -39.97
CA ILE A 344 -13.99 -31.02 -39.07
C ILE A 344 -13.33 -29.81 -39.72
N TYR A 345 -14.12 -28.77 -40.01
CA TYR A 345 -13.65 -27.55 -40.66
C TYR A 345 -13.85 -26.35 -39.74
N MET A 346 -12.81 -25.55 -39.56
CA MET A 346 -12.83 -24.33 -38.74
C MET A 346 -12.34 -23.14 -39.55
N GLN A 347 -13.09 -22.04 -39.52
CA GLN A 347 -12.71 -20.80 -40.20
C GLN A 347 -13.20 -19.59 -39.39
N ASP A 348 -12.36 -18.57 -39.24
CA ASP A 348 -12.69 -17.34 -38.51
C ASP A 348 -13.23 -17.57 -37.09
N VAL A 349 -12.59 -18.49 -36.35
CA VAL A 349 -12.90 -18.75 -34.93
C VAL A 349 -11.92 -17.96 -34.06
N ILE A 350 -12.39 -16.90 -33.42
CA ILE A 350 -11.60 -15.97 -32.61
C ILE A 350 -12.16 -15.96 -31.18
N LEU A 351 -11.59 -16.78 -30.32
CA LEU A 351 -11.96 -16.89 -28.91
C LEU A 351 -10.77 -16.50 -28.05
N THR A 352 -10.93 -15.49 -27.20
CA THR A 352 -9.89 -15.06 -26.25
C THR A 352 -10.27 -15.46 -24.83
N PRO A 353 -9.32 -15.62 -23.90
CA PRO A 353 -9.65 -15.69 -22.48
C PRO A 353 -10.47 -14.46 -22.07
N GLU A 354 -11.42 -14.63 -21.15
CA GLU A 354 -12.07 -13.49 -20.52
C GLU A 354 -11.07 -12.81 -19.58
N ASP A 355 -10.70 -11.56 -19.90
CA ASP A 355 -9.64 -10.79 -19.23
C ASP A 355 -9.85 -10.69 -17.70
N GLY A 356 -9.25 -11.62 -16.95
CA GLY A 356 -9.01 -11.50 -15.51
C GLY A 356 -7.75 -10.68 -15.19
N ASP A 357 -6.80 -10.61 -16.13
CA ASP A 357 -5.46 -10.02 -15.91
C ASP A 357 -5.48 -8.49 -15.85
N GLY A 358 -6.32 -7.85 -16.69
CA GLY A 358 -6.50 -6.40 -16.66
C GLY A 358 -7.15 -5.91 -15.35
N VAL A 359 -8.02 -6.74 -14.75
CA VAL A 359 -8.71 -6.40 -13.51
C VAL A 359 -7.77 -6.50 -12.31
N ILE A 360 -6.91 -7.52 -12.25
CA ILE A 360 -5.90 -7.66 -11.18
C ILE A 360 -4.89 -6.52 -11.26
N ALA A 361 -4.37 -6.21 -12.45
CA ALA A 361 -3.42 -5.11 -12.63
C ALA A 361 -4.04 -3.77 -12.23
N THR A 362 -5.32 -3.53 -12.58
CA THR A 362 -6.05 -2.32 -12.19
C THR A 362 -6.30 -2.28 -10.68
N LEU A 363 -6.66 -3.41 -10.06
CA LEU A 363 -6.86 -3.52 -8.61
C LEU A 363 -5.55 -3.27 -7.84
N PHE A 364 -4.44 -3.82 -8.32
CA PHE A 364 -3.11 -3.60 -7.75
C PHE A 364 -2.69 -2.13 -7.88
N LEU A 365 -2.84 -1.53 -9.07
CA LEU A 365 -2.48 -0.13 -9.31
C LEU A 365 -3.34 0.82 -8.46
N THR A 366 -4.64 0.57 -8.37
CA THR A 366 -5.55 1.35 -7.51
C THR A 366 -5.20 1.22 -6.04
N MET A 367 -4.83 0.01 -5.56
CA MET A 367 -4.33 -0.20 -4.20
C MET A 367 -3.06 0.60 -3.93
N VAL A 368 -2.07 0.53 -4.83
CA VAL A 368 -0.79 1.25 -4.69
C VAL A 368 -1.01 2.76 -4.65
N ILE A 369 -1.86 3.30 -5.54
CA ILE A 369 -2.21 4.73 -5.56
C ILE A 369 -2.89 5.13 -4.25
N PHE A 370 -3.86 4.34 -3.77
CA PHE A 370 -4.60 4.65 -2.55
C PHE A 370 -3.71 4.60 -1.30
N CYS A 371 -2.86 3.57 -1.17
CA CYS A 371 -1.84 3.47 -0.11
C CYS A 371 -0.91 4.68 -0.09
N ASN A 372 -0.36 5.06 -1.25
CA ASN A 372 0.56 6.20 -1.35
C ASN A 372 -0.13 7.54 -1.05
N GLY A 373 -1.36 7.75 -1.55
CA GLY A 373 -2.15 8.94 -1.26
C GLY A 373 -2.48 9.08 0.22
N LEU A 374 -2.90 7.99 0.87
CA LEU A 374 -3.19 8.00 2.30
C LEU A 374 -1.91 8.19 3.13
N HIS A 375 -0.79 7.61 2.70
CA HIS A 375 0.50 7.84 3.35
C HIS A 375 0.92 9.31 3.27
N PHE A 376 0.74 9.97 2.11
CA PHE A 376 1.02 11.40 1.95
C PHE A 376 0.19 12.27 2.91
N ILE A 377 -1.10 11.93 3.10
CA ILE A 377 -2.00 12.61 4.05
C ILE A 377 -1.57 12.39 5.51
N LEU A 378 -1.09 11.19 5.85
CA LEU A 378 -0.70 10.83 7.21
C LEU A 378 0.76 11.22 7.56
N LYS A 379 1.58 11.56 6.57
CA LYS A 379 2.98 11.97 6.72
C LYS A 379 3.18 13.17 7.67
N PRO A 380 2.36 14.24 7.65
CA PRO A 380 2.47 15.36 8.60
C PRO A 380 2.32 14.93 10.07
N TYR A 381 1.59 13.84 10.33
CA TYR A 381 1.39 13.27 11.67
C TYR A 381 2.49 12.28 12.07
N SER A 382 3.57 12.18 11.29
CA SER A 382 4.70 11.25 11.53
C SER A 382 4.29 9.77 11.62
N GLN A 383 3.17 9.39 11.01
CA GLN A 383 2.68 8.00 11.03
C GLN A 383 3.49 7.12 10.07
N PRO A 384 3.86 5.89 10.47
CA PRO A 384 4.57 4.97 9.60
C PRO A 384 3.69 4.43 8.47
N ARG A 385 4.31 3.99 7.37
CA ARG A 385 3.59 3.48 6.17
C ARG A 385 2.64 2.31 6.46
N ILE A 386 2.98 1.45 7.43
CA ILE A 386 2.11 0.36 7.84
C ILE A 386 0.73 0.86 8.34
N THR A 387 0.66 2.05 8.95
CA THR A 387 -0.61 2.64 9.41
C THR A 387 -1.51 2.98 8.24
N SER A 388 -0.98 3.62 7.19
CA SER A 388 -1.73 3.91 5.96
C SER A 388 -2.14 2.62 5.26
N ASP A 389 -1.27 1.62 5.18
CA ASP A 389 -1.58 0.39 4.45
C ASP A 389 -2.67 -0.44 5.16
N ILE A 390 -2.71 -0.48 6.49
CA ILE A 390 -3.80 -1.14 7.25
C ILE A 390 -5.15 -0.46 6.97
N ILE A 391 -5.21 0.87 7.02
CA ILE A 391 -6.45 1.62 6.76
C ILE A 391 -6.90 1.41 5.31
N ALA A 392 -5.96 1.50 4.36
CA ALA A 392 -6.21 1.28 2.95
C ALA A 392 -6.77 -0.13 2.67
N GLY A 393 -6.13 -1.15 3.24
CA GLY A 393 -6.55 -2.53 3.16
C GLY A 393 -7.97 -2.75 3.69
N LEU A 394 -8.25 -2.31 4.93
CA LEU A 394 -9.58 -2.44 5.55
C LEU A 394 -10.66 -1.71 4.76
N ALA A 395 -10.38 -0.52 4.23
CA ALA A 395 -11.33 0.24 3.43
C ALA A 395 -11.63 -0.45 2.09
N LEU A 396 -10.61 -0.77 1.30
CA LEU A 396 -10.77 -1.34 -0.04
C LEU A 396 -11.29 -2.79 0.00
N GLY A 397 -10.78 -3.61 0.92
CA GLY A 397 -11.18 -5.01 1.10
C GLY A 397 -12.63 -5.20 1.58
N ASN A 398 -13.29 -4.13 2.03
CA ASN A 398 -14.70 -4.16 2.43
C ASN A 398 -15.67 -3.55 1.39
N ILE A 399 -15.17 -3.08 0.23
CA ILE A 399 -16.01 -2.61 -0.88
C ILE A 399 -16.64 -3.81 -1.59
N GLY A 400 -17.97 -3.81 -1.76
CA GLY A 400 -18.72 -4.96 -2.30
C GLY A 400 -18.20 -5.48 -3.66
N ARG A 401 -17.91 -4.60 -4.61
CA ARG A 401 -17.33 -4.98 -5.93
C ARG A 401 -15.92 -5.56 -5.80
N VAL A 402 -15.09 -5.02 -4.92
CA VAL A 402 -13.72 -5.51 -4.71
C VAL A 402 -13.74 -6.90 -4.08
N ARG A 403 -14.63 -7.15 -3.11
CA ARG A 403 -14.79 -8.48 -2.50
C ARG A 403 -15.19 -9.55 -3.51
N THR A 404 -16.16 -9.26 -4.39
CA THR A 404 -16.57 -10.23 -5.43
C THR A 404 -15.46 -10.54 -6.43
N LEU A 405 -14.60 -9.56 -6.74
CA LEU A 405 -13.42 -9.80 -7.57
C LEU A 405 -12.37 -10.63 -6.82
N PHE A 406 -12.19 -10.35 -5.53
CA PHE A 406 -11.25 -11.07 -4.69
C PHE A 406 -11.66 -12.54 -4.49
N ASP A 407 -12.96 -12.87 -4.41
CA ASP A 407 -13.47 -14.24 -4.33
C ASP A 407 -12.93 -15.13 -5.47
N SER A 408 -12.83 -14.59 -6.69
CA SER A 408 -12.31 -15.31 -7.86
C SER A 408 -10.83 -15.66 -7.74
N PHE A 409 -10.04 -14.88 -6.98
CA PHE A 409 -8.58 -15.00 -6.90
C PHE A 409 -8.05 -15.34 -5.50
N ASN A 410 -8.93 -15.51 -4.50
CA ASN A 410 -8.55 -15.64 -3.09
C ASN A 410 -7.51 -16.77 -2.86
N LYS A 411 -7.64 -17.89 -3.57
CA LYS A 411 -6.66 -18.99 -3.49
C LYS A 411 -5.26 -18.57 -3.98
N ALA A 412 -5.18 -17.85 -5.10
CA ALA A 412 -3.91 -17.38 -5.66
C ALA A 412 -3.25 -16.35 -4.72
N PHE A 413 -4.03 -15.41 -4.18
CA PHE A 413 -3.53 -14.46 -3.19
C PHE A 413 -3.02 -15.17 -1.93
N GLY A 414 -3.73 -16.18 -1.43
CA GLY A 414 -3.25 -16.99 -0.30
C GLY A 414 -1.85 -17.56 -0.50
N PHE A 415 -1.56 -18.13 -1.68
CA PHE A 415 -0.21 -18.63 -2.02
C PHE A 415 0.84 -17.51 -2.10
N ILE A 416 0.49 -16.37 -2.70
CA ILE A 416 1.38 -15.19 -2.76
C ILE A 416 1.68 -14.66 -1.36
N ILE A 417 0.68 -14.64 -0.47
CA ILE A 417 0.82 -14.22 0.93
C ILE A 417 1.77 -15.16 1.68
N ASP A 418 1.52 -16.47 1.59
CA ASP A 418 2.35 -17.47 2.26
C ASP A 418 3.81 -17.39 1.74
N PHE A 419 4.00 -17.21 0.43
CA PHE A 419 5.33 -17.02 -0.17
C PHE A 419 6.05 -15.76 0.30
N GLY A 420 5.43 -14.59 0.23
CA GLY A 420 6.11 -13.38 0.66
C GLY A 420 6.29 -13.31 2.18
N MET A 421 5.45 -13.97 2.98
CA MET A 421 5.71 -14.14 4.41
C MET A 421 6.93 -15.04 4.66
N MET A 422 7.16 -16.09 3.86
CA MET A 422 8.42 -16.86 3.92
C MET A 422 9.63 -15.97 3.63
N CYS A 423 9.58 -15.14 2.58
CA CYS A 423 10.65 -14.18 2.29
C CYS A 423 10.85 -13.17 3.42
N TYR A 424 9.77 -12.67 4.02
CA TYR A 424 9.83 -11.76 5.17
C TYR A 424 10.51 -12.41 6.38
N MET A 425 10.13 -13.64 6.74
CA MET A 425 10.72 -14.35 7.87
C MET A 425 12.17 -14.76 7.62
N PHE A 426 12.54 -15.06 6.38
CA PHE A 426 13.92 -15.29 5.99
C PHE A 426 14.79 -14.03 6.15
N ALA A 427 14.35 -12.89 5.62
CA ALA A 427 15.05 -11.63 5.78
C ALA A 427 15.15 -11.20 7.25
N LEU A 428 14.07 -11.40 8.02
CA LEU A 428 14.07 -11.21 9.47
C LEU A 428 15.13 -12.08 10.13
N GLY A 429 15.23 -13.35 9.76
CA GLY A 429 16.22 -14.28 10.29
C GLY A 429 17.67 -13.80 10.07
N ILE A 430 18.01 -13.33 8.85
CA ILE A 430 19.36 -12.81 8.55
C ILE A 430 19.67 -11.51 9.31
N GLU A 431 18.66 -10.66 9.52
CA GLU A 431 18.82 -9.41 10.29
C GLU A 431 19.09 -9.69 11.78
N MET A 432 18.70 -10.86 12.30
CA MET A 432 18.94 -11.27 13.68
C MET A 432 20.36 -11.84 13.87
N ASP A 433 20.97 -11.52 15.00
CA ASP A 433 22.25 -12.09 15.40
C ASP A 433 22.04 -13.22 16.42
N SER A 434 22.49 -14.43 16.08
CA SER A 434 22.35 -15.63 16.91
C SER A 434 23.34 -15.66 18.07
N HIS A 435 24.48 -14.96 17.97
CA HIS A 435 25.49 -14.89 19.03
C HIS A 435 25.02 -14.08 20.24
N VAL A 436 23.98 -13.26 20.10
CA VAL A 436 23.44 -12.44 21.19
C VAL A 436 22.69 -13.27 22.25
N LEU A 437 22.32 -14.52 21.97
CA LEU A 437 21.82 -15.45 23.00
C LEU A 437 22.93 -15.89 23.97
N PHE A 438 24.18 -15.90 23.52
CA PHE A 438 25.31 -16.47 24.25
C PHE A 438 26.24 -15.41 24.88
N ASN A 439 26.15 -14.15 24.44
CA ASN A 439 26.89 -13.03 25.01
C ASN A 439 26.21 -12.45 26.27
N HIS A 440 26.99 -11.86 27.18
CA HIS A 440 26.45 -11.17 28.35
C HIS A 440 25.54 -10.01 27.93
N LEU A 441 24.25 -10.12 28.26
CA LEU A 441 23.28 -9.06 27.99
C LEU A 441 23.73 -7.74 28.66
N PRO A 442 23.80 -6.62 27.91
CA PRO A 442 23.97 -5.31 28.50
C PRO A 442 22.93 -5.11 29.59
N ARG A 443 23.33 -4.50 30.71
CA ARG A 443 22.43 -4.22 31.85
C ARG A 443 21.10 -3.66 31.33
N GLN A 444 21.15 -2.69 30.44
CA GLN A 444 20.00 -2.00 29.86
C GLN A 444 18.96 -2.90 29.13
N THR A 445 19.35 -4.03 28.54
CA THR A 445 18.45 -4.93 27.78
C THR A 445 17.52 -5.75 28.68
N LYS A 446 17.85 -5.92 29.97
CA LYS A 446 17.03 -6.68 30.93
C LYS A 446 15.63 -6.08 31.13
N ALA A 447 15.49 -4.75 30.97
CA ALA A 447 14.21 -4.05 31.04
C ALA A 447 13.21 -4.54 29.98
N ALA A 448 13.66 -4.77 28.76
CA ALA A 448 12.83 -5.26 27.67
C ALA A 448 12.33 -6.69 27.93
N TYR A 449 13.18 -7.56 28.48
CA TYR A 449 12.81 -8.92 28.88
C TYR A 449 11.79 -8.94 30.02
N GLY A 450 11.94 -8.06 31.01
CA GLY A 450 10.95 -7.87 32.06
C GLY A 450 9.56 -7.55 31.49
N GLY A 451 9.50 -6.63 30.52
CA GLY A 451 8.28 -6.31 29.78
C GLY A 451 7.67 -7.52 29.06
N GLN A 452 8.48 -8.30 28.36
CA GLN A 452 8.01 -9.46 27.60
C GLN A 452 7.47 -10.57 28.51
N ILE A 453 8.22 -10.96 29.55
CA ILE A 453 7.83 -12.03 30.47
C ILE A 453 6.54 -11.65 31.21
N PHE A 454 6.47 -10.42 31.72
CA PHE A 454 5.28 -9.95 32.43
C PHE A 454 4.05 -9.92 31.52
N THR A 455 4.20 -9.45 30.27
CA THR A 455 3.11 -9.46 29.27
C THR A 455 2.66 -10.88 28.93
N PHE A 456 3.61 -11.81 28.78
CA PHE A 456 3.31 -13.22 28.51
C PHE A 456 2.47 -13.83 29.63
N VAL A 457 2.90 -13.65 30.89
CA VAL A 457 2.19 -14.17 32.07
C VAL A 457 0.81 -13.54 32.19
N LEU A 458 0.71 -12.20 32.06
CA LEU A 458 -0.57 -11.49 32.15
C LEU A 458 -1.54 -11.93 31.04
N SER A 459 -1.04 -12.11 29.82
CA SER A 459 -1.84 -12.61 28.69
C SER A 459 -2.29 -14.06 28.89
N ALA A 460 -1.39 -14.93 29.36
CA ALA A 460 -1.71 -16.33 29.62
C ALA A 460 -2.77 -16.49 30.72
N LEU A 461 -2.75 -15.64 31.75
CA LEU A 461 -3.74 -15.64 32.83
C LEU A 461 -5.10 -15.08 32.40
N THR A 462 -5.13 -14.05 31.55
CA THR A 462 -6.38 -13.36 31.19
C THR A 462 -7.13 -14.00 30.01
N THR A 463 -6.40 -14.60 29.07
CA THR A 463 -6.97 -15.16 27.81
C THR A 463 -8.04 -16.25 28.03
N PRO A 464 -7.88 -17.22 28.96
CA PRO A 464 -8.88 -18.26 29.19
C PRO A 464 -10.26 -17.72 29.60
N PHE A 465 -10.31 -16.57 30.27
CA PHE A 465 -11.55 -15.97 30.76
C PHE A 465 -12.33 -15.22 29.66
N LEU A 466 -11.72 -14.96 28.50
CA LEU A 466 -12.29 -14.12 27.44
C LEU A 466 -13.02 -14.91 26.35
N ALA A 467 -13.13 -16.25 26.49
CA ALA A 467 -13.84 -17.15 25.57
C ALA A 467 -13.56 -16.82 24.09
N TYR A 468 -12.27 -16.72 23.75
CA TYR A 468 -11.84 -16.37 22.40
C TYR A 468 -12.02 -17.52 21.40
N PHE A 469 -11.92 -18.76 21.89
CA PHE A 469 -11.93 -20.00 21.14
C PHE A 469 -12.80 -21.06 21.85
N ASN A 470 -13.23 -22.12 21.15
CA ASN A 470 -14.05 -23.20 21.73
C ASN A 470 -13.34 -23.91 22.89
N GLN A 471 -14.10 -24.45 23.86
CA GLN A 471 -13.58 -24.96 25.15
C GLN A 471 -12.52 -26.07 25.04
N ASN A 472 -12.51 -26.86 23.95
CA ASN A 472 -11.63 -28.03 23.82
C ASN A 472 -10.17 -27.72 23.41
N LYS A 473 -9.84 -26.49 23.00
CA LYS A 473 -8.49 -26.09 22.52
C LYS A 473 -7.99 -24.77 23.14
N ILE A 474 -8.45 -24.48 24.35
CA ILE A 474 -8.24 -23.17 24.99
C ILE A 474 -6.78 -22.95 25.40
N LEU A 475 -6.03 -24.01 25.72
CA LEU A 475 -4.65 -23.93 26.20
C LEU A 475 -3.70 -23.56 25.05
N GLU A 476 -3.80 -24.25 23.92
CA GLU A 476 -2.98 -24.04 22.73
C GLU A 476 -3.18 -22.62 22.17
N PHE A 477 -4.44 -22.19 22.07
CA PHE A 477 -4.78 -20.83 21.64
C PHE A 477 -4.24 -19.79 22.63
N THR A 478 -4.34 -20.05 23.93
CA THR A 478 -3.83 -19.14 24.99
C THR A 478 -2.33 -18.95 24.90
N LEU A 479 -1.56 -20.02 24.72
CA LEU A 479 -0.11 -19.95 24.59
C LEU A 479 0.30 -19.20 23.31
N CYS A 480 -0.35 -19.50 22.18
CA CYS A 480 -0.09 -18.82 20.92
C CYS A 480 -0.42 -17.32 20.99
N LEU A 481 -1.56 -16.96 21.58
CA LEU A 481 -1.94 -15.55 21.76
C LEU A 481 -1.00 -14.84 22.74
N ALA A 482 -0.62 -15.48 23.84
CA ALA A 482 0.33 -14.88 24.81
C ALA A 482 1.70 -14.65 24.19
N LEU A 483 2.20 -15.55 23.35
CA LEU A 483 3.42 -15.34 22.57
C LEU A 483 3.25 -14.15 21.61
N ALA A 484 2.18 -14.11 20.82
CA ALA A 484 1.93 -13.03 19.87
C ALA A 484 1.71 -11.65 20.54
N VAL A 485 1.11 -11.60 21.73
CA VAL A 485 0.90 -10.35 22.49
C VAL A 485 2.18 -9.91 23.22
N SER A 486 3.05 -10.84 23.61
CA SER A 486 4.31 -10.51 24.29
C SER A 486 5.48 -10.19 23.36
N SER A 487 5.49 -10.66 22.11
CA SER A 487 6.52 -10.34 21.10
C SER A 487 6.48 -8.88 20.64
N THR A 488 7.53 -8.38 20.00
CA THR A 488 7.59 -7.00 19.48
C THR A 488 8.06 -7.07 18.04
N ALA A 489 7.38 -6.39 17.10
CA ALA A 489 7.79 -6.42 15.69
C ALA A 489 8.99 -5.51 15.46
N SER A 490 10.19 -6.10 15.48
CA SER A 490 11.45 -5.37 15.42
C SER A 490 11.66 -4.58 14.12
N PRO A 491 11.27 -5.05 12.91
CA PRO A 491 11.47 -4.24 11.70
C PRO A 491 10.60 -2.99 11.67
N VAL A 492 9.37 -3.08 12.19
CA VAL A 492 8.45 -1.94 12.26
C VAL A 492 8.96 -0.93 13.29
N LEU A 493 9.38 -1.41 14.45
CA LEU A 493 9.92 -0.59 15.52
C LEU A 493 11.22 0.13 15.11
N THR A 494 12.16 -0.58 14.49
CA THR A 494 13.41 0.00 14.02
C THR A 494 13.16 1.07 12.94
N ARG A 495 12.31 0.79 11.95
CA ARG A 495 11.93 1.79 10.93
C ARG A 495 11.27 3.02 11.55
N LEU A 496 10.38 2.84 12.53
CA LEU A 496 9.72 3.93 13.27
C LEU A 496 10.75 4.81 14.01
N ILE A 497 11.65 4.19 14.78
CA ILE A 497 12.68 4.88 15.56
C ILE A 497 13.69 5.61 14.66
N THR A 498 14.09 4.99 13.55
CA THR A 498 14.98 5.59 12.56
C THR A 498 14.32 6.76 11.84
N HIS A 499 13.06 6.62 11.42
CA HIS A 499 12.30 7.70 10.75
C HIS A 499 12.11 8.91 11.68
N LEU A 500 11.89 8.66 12.97
CA LEU A 500 11.76 9.70 13.99
C LEU A 500 13.11 10.26 14.48
N LYS A 501 14.22 9.86 13.85
CA LYS A 501 15.59 10.33 14.12
C LYS A 501 16.09 10.12 15.56
N ILE A 502 15.51 9.19 16.33
CA ILE A 502 15.92 8.89 17.71
C ILE A 502 16.74 7.60 17.85
N GLY A 503 17.01 6.88 16.75
CA GLY A 503 17.75 5.61 16.79
C GLY A 503 19.17 5.68 17.36
N LYS A 504 19.79 6.87 17.36
CA LYS A 504 21.11 7.09 17.96
C LYS A 504 21.05 7.43 19.46
N SER A 505 19.89 7.77 20.00
CA SER A 505 19.71 8.05 21.43
C SER A 505 19.82 6.77 22.27
N ASP A 506 20.13 6.91 23.56
CA ASP A 506 20.24 5.77 24.47
C ASP A 506 18.92 4.98 24.56
N ILE A 507 17.79 5.70 24.64
CA ILE A 507 16.46 5.08 24.60
C ILE A 507 16.23 4.35 23.27
N GLY A 508 16.61 4.98 22.15
CA GLY A 508 16.48 4.37 20.82
C GLY A 508 17.28 3.08 20.67
N LYS A 509 18.54 3.06 21.10
CA LYS A 509 19.41 1.86 21.09
C LYS A 509 18.83 0.74 21.95
N ILE A 510 18.37 1.05 23.16
CA ILE A 510 17.77 0.08 24.09
C ILE A 510 16.50 -0.53 23.48
N VAL A 511 15.63 0.30 22.89
CA VAL A 511 14.36 -0.16 22.33
C VAL A 511 14.57 -0.97 21.05
N ILE A 512 15.51 -0.59 20.17
CA ILE A 512 15.85 -1.39 18.99
C ILE A 512 16.40 -2.76 19.42
N ALA A 513 17.40 -2.78 20.30
CA ALA A 513 17.99 -4.02 20.78
C ALA A 513 16.96 -4.91 21.50
N GLY A 514 16.19 -4.33 22.44
CA GLY A 514 15.13 -5.03 23.16
C GLY A 514 14.02 -5.54 22.26
N GLY A 515 13.67 -4.78 21.20
CA GLY A 515 12.72 -5.19 20.18
C GLY A 515 13.21 -6.38 19.36
N MET A 516 14.46 -6.33 18.86
CA MET A 516 15.09 -7.44 18.12
C MET A 516 15.12 -8.72 18.96
N HIS A 517 15.54 -8.61 20.23
CA HIS A 517 15.50 -9.72 21.16
C HIS A 517 14.10 -10.29 21.38
N SER A 518 13.12 -9.40 21.54
CA SER A 518 11.74 -9.80 21.79
C SER A 518 11.13 -10.55 20.61
N ASP A 519 11.39 -10.08 19.38
CA ASP A 519 10.96 -10.71 18.13
C ASP A 519 11.66 -12.05 17.90
N PHE A 520 12.98 -12.10 18.15
CA PHE A 520 13.79 -13.30 18.01
C PHE A 520 13.32 -14.41 18.96
N ILE A 521 13.17 -14.12 20.25
CA ILE A 521 12.68 -15.08 21.23
C ILE A 521 11.23 -15.49 20.92
N GLY A 522 10.37 -14.55 20.56
CA GLY A 522 8.98 -14.85 20.18
C GLY A 522 8.89 -15.80 18.99
N SER A 523 9.69 -15.54 17.95
CA SER A 523 9.76 -16.37 16.75
C SER A 523 10.36 -17.75 17.04
N LEU A 524 11.39 -17.84 17.91
CA LEU A 524 11.96 -19.11 18.34
C LEU A 524 10.96 -19.97 19.12
N PHE A 525 10.21 -19.38 20.07
CA PHE A 525 9.16 -20.10 20.78
C PHE A 525 8.03 -20.53 19.86
N LEU A 526 7.68 -19.74 18.85
CA LEU A 526 6.71 -20.13 17.84
C LEU A 526 7.22 -21.32 17.01
N SER A 527 8.51 -21.31 16.62
CA SER A 527 9.18 -22.40 15.91
C SER A 527 9.17 -23.71 16.71
N ILE A 528 9.42 -23.65 18.02
CA ILE A 528 9.39 -24.81 18.92
C ILE A 528 7.94 -25.25 19.16
N GLY A 529 7.02 -24.31 19.43
CA GLY A 529 5.62 -24.60 19.69
C GLY A 529 4.94 -25.32 18.53
N TYR A 530 5.30 -25.00 17.29
CA TYR A 530 4.76 -25.66 16.09
C TYR A 530 5.09 -27.16 16.03
N ILE A 531 6.20 -27.61 16.64
CA ILE A 531 6.57 -29.03 16.68
C ILE A 531 5.55 -29.83 17.50
N PHE A 532 5.03 -29.24 18.57
CA PHE A 532 4.07 -29.90 19.46
C PHE A 532 2.62 -29.66 19.01
N VAL A 533 2.34 -28.50 18.41
CA VAL A 533 1.00 -28.09 17.97
C VAL A 533 1.06 -27.54 16.54
N PRO A 534 1.15 -28.40 15.52
CA PRO A 534 1.13 -27.94 14.13
C PRO A 534 -0.26 -27.45 13.73
N MET A 535 -0.30 -26.59 12.71
CA MET A 535 -1.53 -25.92 12.30
C MET A 535 -2.66 -26.89 11.91
N ALA A 536 -2.34 -28.03 11.30
CA ALA A 536 -3.33 -29.06 10.95
C ALA A 536 -4.09 -29.61 12.18
N LEU A 537 -3.40 -29.78 13.31
CA LEU A 537 -4.00 -30.20 14.59
C LEU A 537 -4.82 -29.05 15.21
N PHE A 538 -4.31 -27.83 15.09
CA PHE A 538 -4.97 -26.63 15.60
C PHE A 538 -6.33 -26.39 14.90
N CYS A 539 -6.39 -26.54 13.57
CA CYS A 539 -7.57 -26.19 12.76
C CYS A 539 -8.59 -27.32 12.51
N GLY A 540 -8.24 -28.60 12.73
CA GLY A 540 -9.11 -29.74 12.40
C GLY A 540 -9.77 -30.45 13.60
N ASP A 541 -10.88 -31.16 13.35
CA ASP A 541 -11.50 -32.16 14.24
C ASP A 541 -10.85 -33.55 14.06
N PHE A 542 -9.54 -33.58 13.85
CA PHE A 542 -8.84 -34.83 13.63
C PHE A 542 -8.64 -35.55 14.98
N GLU A 543 -9.23 -36.74 15.14
CA GLU A 543 -8.86 -37.74 16.17
C GLU A 543 -7.44 -38.31 15.92
N ALA A 544 -6.51 -37.48 15.46
CA ALA A 544 -5.11 -37.86 15.41
C ALA A 544 -4.56 -37.69 16.83
N THR A 545 -4.51 -38.80 17.56
CA THR A 545 -3.34 -39.06 18.41
C THR A 545 -2.11 -38.79 17.54
N GLN A 546 -1.55 -37.59 17.62
CA GLN A 546 -0.16 -37.43 17.26
C GLN A 546 0.60 -38.31 18.24
N GLY A 547 0.98 -39.50 17.78
CA GLY A 547 1.97 -40.28 18.50
C GLY A 547 3.18 -39.38 18.69
N LEU A 548 3.70 -39.33 19.92
CA LEU A 548 4.97 -38.66 20.26
C LEU A 548 6.06 -38.89 19.19
N ASN A 549 6.02 -40.03 18.50
CA ASN A 549 6.82 -40.37 17.33
C ASN A 549 6.81 -39.33 16.19
N LYS A 550 5.67 -38.74 15.83
CA LYS A 550 5.60 -37.71 14.76
C LYS A 550 6.25 -36.40 15.20
N ALA A 551 5.95 -35.94 16.42
CA ALA A 551 6.57 -34.75 16.99
C ALA A 551 8.09 -34.95 17.17
N PHE A 552 8.52 -36.14 17.62
CA PHE A 552 9.93 -36.50 17.73
C PHE A 552 10.62 -36.53 16.36
N THR A 553 10.00 -37.14 15.35
CA THR A 553 10.55 -37.17 13.98
C THR A 553 10.72 -35.76 13.43
N MET A 554 9.71 -34.90 13.59
CA MET A 554 9.77 -33.50 13.18
C MET A 554 10.84 -32.74 13.97
N ALA A 555 10.96 -32.95 15.29
CA ALA A 555 12.00 -32.32 16.11
C ALA A 555 13.41 -32.71 15.63
N CYS A 556 13.66 -33.99 15.38
CA CYS A 556 14.94 -34.47 14.84
C CYS A 556 15.22 -33.89 13.45
N ALA A 557 14.22 -33.81 12.57
CA ALA A 557 14.38 -33.24 11.23
C ALA A 557 14.68 -31.73 11.26
N VAL A 558 13.96 -30.95 12.07
CA VAL A 558 14.21 -29.51 12.27
C VAL A 558 15.60 -29.28 12.87
N LEU A 559 16.00 -30.10 13.84
CA LEU A 559 17.34 -30.03 14.44
C LEU A 559 18.42 -30.37 13.42
N GLY A 560 18.24 -31.43 12.62
CA GLY A 560 19.14 -31.79 11.53
C GLY A 560 19.27 -30.67 10.48
N GLN A 561 18.16 -30.08 10.06
CA GLN A 561 18.17 -28.92 9.15
C GLN A 561 18.91 -27.73 9.76
N THR A 562 18.63 -27.40 11.02
CA THR A 562 19.25 -26.25 11.70
C THR A 562 20.76 -26.43 11.85
N VAL A 563 21.20 -27.64 12.22
CA VAL A 563 22.63 -27.99 12.31
C VAL A 563 23.30 -27.91 10.94
N PHE A 564 22.65 -28.44 9.89
CA PHE A 564 23.14 -28.34 8.53
C PHE A 564 23.27 -26.88 8.08
N ALA A 565 22.24 -26.06 8.29
CA ALA A 565 22.25 -24.64 7.95
C ALA A 565 23.32 -23.86 8.73
N ALA A 566 23.48 -24.11 10.03
CA ALA A 566 24.48 -23.47 10.88
C ALA A 566 25.92 -23.86 10.52
N SER A 567 26.13 -25.07 10.01
CA SER A 567 27.47 -25.58 9.67
C SER A 567 27.87 -25.21 8.25
N PHE A 568 26.99 -25.48 7.28
CA PHE A 568 27.27 -25.30 5.85
C PHE A 568 27.01 -23.86 5.38
N GLY A 569 26.01 -23.18 5.93
CA GLY A 569 25.59 -21.83 5.52
C GLY A 569 26.71 -20.79 5.65
N PRO A 570 27.32 -20.57 6.83
CA PRO A 570 28.42 -19.64 7.01
C PRO A 570 29.65 -19.97 6.15
N PHE A 571 30.02 -21.25 6.07
CA PHE A 571 31.14 -21.70 5.23
C PHE A 571 30.93 -21.31 3.77
N PHE A 572 29.76 -21.63 3.23
CA PHE A 572 29.42 -21.37 1.84
C PHE A 572 29.30 -19.87 1.53
N MET A 573 28.67 -19.10 2.42
CA MET A 573 28.50 -17.66 2.24
C MET A 573 29.83 -16.91 2.32
N ASN A 574 30.73 -17.31 3.23
CA ASN A 574 32.08 -16.74 3.32
C ASN A 574 32.91 -17.08 2.08
N TRP A 575 32.79 -18.28 1.54
CA TRP A 575 33.43 -18.65 0.27
C TRP A 575 32.95 -17.74 -0.89
N ILE A 576 31.64 -17.51 -1.02
CA ILE A 576 31.12 -16.60 -2.06
C ILE A 576 31.61 -15.16 -1.85
N ASN A 577 31.58 -14.66 -0.61
CA ASN A 577 32.03 -13.30 -0.31
C ASN A 577 33.53 -13.12 -0.65
N ASN A 578 34.38 -14.11 -0.33
CA ASN A 578 35.81 -14.08 -0.63
C ASN A 578 36.08 -14.09 -2.15
N GLU A 579 35.28 -14.82 -2.93
CA GLU A 579 35.34 -14.83 -4.39
C GLU A 579 34.82 -13.53 -5.04
N ASN A 580 34.14 -12.67 -4.28
CA ASN A 580 33.53 -11.42 -4.76
C ASN A 580 33.94 -10.22 -3.88
N PRO A 581 35.22 -9.81 -3.87
CA PRO A 581 35.73 -8.73 -3.02
C PRO A 581 35.12 -7.36 -3.37
N GLU A 582 35.11 -6.45 -2.40
CA GLU A 582 34.55 -5.10 -2.52
C GLU A 582 35.18 -4.30 -3.68
N GLY A 583 34.36 -3.52 -4.38
CA GLY A 583 34.77 -2.75 -5.57
C GLY A 583 34.62 -3.48 -6.91
N ARG A 584 34.34 -4.79 -6.94
CA ARG A 584 34.04 -5.54 -8.17
C ARG A 584 32.57 -6.00 -8.26
N PRO A 585 31.96 -6.06 -9.46
CA PRO A 585 30.61 -6.60 -9.64
C PRO A 585 30.57 -8.08 -9.27
N MET A 586 29.49 -8.53 -8.63
CA MET A 586 29.32 -9.93 -8.24
C MET A 586 29.10 -10.82 -9.47
N LYS A 587 29.73 -12.00 -9.48
CA LYS A 587 29.52 -13.01 -10.52
C LYS A 587 28.07 -13.52 -10.46
N GLY A 588 27.33 -13.43 -11.57
CA GLY A 588 25.92 -13.85 -11.63
C GLY A 588 25.68 -15.30 -11.23
N SER A 589 26.62 -16.21 -11.57
CA SER A 589 26.57 -17.62 -11.17
C SER A 589 26.62 -17.81 -9.65
N HIS A 590 27.40 -17.00 -8.92
CA HIS A 590 27.51 -17.10 -7.46
C HIS A 590 26.23 -16.62 -6.77
N VAL A 591 25.57 -15.60 -7.34
CA VAL A 591 24.27 -15.11 -6.85
C VAL A 591 23.18 -16.18 -7.06
N ILE A 592 23.14 -16.82 -8.22
CA ILE A 592 22.20 -17.93 -8.50
C ILE A 592 22.45 -19.08 -7.53
N LEU A 593 23.70 -19.44 -7.28
CA LEU A 593 24.06 -20.51 -6.35
C LEU A 593 23.66 -20.19 -4.91
N ALA A 594 23.83 -18.94 -4.47
CA ALA A 594 23.36 -18.48 -3.16
C ALA A 594 21.84 -18.56 -3.03
N ILE A 595 21.09 -18.10 -4.03
CA ILE A 595 19.62 -18.18 -4.03
C ILE A 595 19.16 -19.65 -4.06
N ALA A 596 19.81 -20.51 -4.86
CA ALA A 596 19.49 -21.93 -4.94
C ALA A 596 19.68 -22.63 -3.59
N LEU A 597 20.77 -22.35 -2.87
CA LEU A 597 21.00 -22.87 -1.52
C LEU A 597 19.90 -22.42 -0.55
N MET A 598 19.50 -21.14 -0.61
CA MET A 598 18.45 -20.57 0.24
C MET A 598 17.07 -21.21 -0.04
N VAL A 599 16.72 -21.40 -1.32
CA VAL A 599 15.46 -22.07 -1.70
C VAL A 599 15.46 -23.54 -1.27
N LEU A 600 16.58 -24.23 -1.49
CA LEU A 600 16.71 -25.66 -1.17
C LEU A 600 16.55 -25.89 0.33
N THR A 601 17.23 -25.11 1.16
CA THR A 601 17.16 -25.21 2.62
C THR A 601 15.76 -24.93 3.17
N CYS A 602 15.04 -23.94 2.63
CA CYS A 602 13.65 -23.65 3.04
C CYS A 602 12.65 -24.75 2.60
N SER A 603 12.87 -25.39 1.45
CA SER A 603 11.94 -26.35 0.84
C SER A 603 11.89 -27.70 1.56
N PHE A 604 12.92 -28.08 2.31
CA PHE A 604 12.94 -29.37 3.03
C PHE A 604 11.86 -29.49 4.10
N SER A 605 11.37 -28.37 4.64
CA SER A 605 10.33 -28.34 5.68
C SER A 605 9.04 -29.06 5.31
N THR A 606 8.67 -29.06 4.02
CA THR A 606 7.45 -29.72 3.55
C THR A 606 7.55 -31.24 3.54
N MET A 607 8.76 -31.82 3.58
CA MET A 607 8.94 -33.28 3.60
C MET A 607 8.55 -33.92 4.93
N TYR A 608 8.54 -33.14 6.02
CA TYR A 608 8.26 -33.61 7.37
C TYR A 608 7.16 -32.78 8.07
N ASP A 609 6.27 -32.17 7.28
CA ASP A 609 5.08 -31.41 7.72
C ASP A 609 5.35 -30.19 8.62
N TYR A 610 6.57 -29.64 8.59
CA TYR A 610 6.90 -28.42 9.32
C TYR A 610 6.55 -27.15 8.54
N SER A 611 6.30 -26.05 9.27
CA SER A 611 5.94 -24.77 8.66
C SER A 611 7.09 -24.18 7.83
N PRO A 612 6.90 -23.98 6.50
CA PRO A 612 7.92 -23.36 5.66
C PRO A 612 8.30 -21.94 6.11
N LEU A 613 7.34 -21.22 6.68
CA LEU A 613 7.53 -19.88 7.26
C LEU A 613 8.54 -19.88 8.41
N LEU A 614 8.39 -20.83 9.34
CA LEU A 614 9.27 -20.95 10.52
C LEU A 614 10.62 -21.56 10.14
N SER A 615 10.63 -22.44 9.13
CA SER A 615 11.86 -22.98 8.53
C SER A 615 12.72 -21.90 7.88
N ALA A 616 12.09 -20.97 7.16
CA ALA A 616 12.74 -19.82 6.55
C ALA A 616 13.40 -18.92 7.60
N PHE A 617 12.72 -18.67 8.73
CA PHE A 617 13.30 -17.94 9.87
C PHE A 617 14.54 -18.64 10.44
N LEU A 618 14.43 -19.93 10.80
CA LEU A 618 15.54 -20.70 11.37
C LEU A 618 16.75 -20.75 10.43
N THR A 619 16.50 -20.95 9.14
CA THR A 619 17.55 -20.96 8.11
C THR A 619 18.22 -19.59 8.00
N GLY A 620 17.45 -18.50 8.03
CA GLY A 620 17.98 -17.13 7.97
C GLY A 620 18.90 -16.80 9.15
N VAL A 621 18.53 -17.22 10.37
CA VAL A 621 19.32 -17.02 11.61
C VAL A 621 20.68 -17.71 11.54
N CYS A 622 20.78 -18.82 10.82
CA CYS A 622 22.02 -19.57 10.63
C CYS A 622 22.97 -18.96 9.59
N LEU A 623 22.52 -17.97 8.81
CA LEU A 623 23.35 -17.32 7.79
C LEU A 623 24.08 -16.10 8.37
N PRO A 624 25.31 -15.83 7.92
CA PRO A 624 26.05 -14.68 8.39
C PRO A 624 25.36 -13.39 7.96
N ARG A 625 25.10 -12.50 8.92
CA ARG A 625 24.57 -11.16 8.68
C ARG A 625 25.55 -10.28 7.93
N GLU A 626 26.84 -10.43 8.23
CA GLU A 626 27.93 -9.71 7.58
C GLU A 626 28.29 -10.37 6.24
N GLY A 627 28.46 -9.56 5.21
CA GLY A 627 28.77 -10.04 3.85
C GLY A 627 27.95 -9.36 2.76
N ARG A 628 28.54 -9.22 1.57
CA ARG A 628 27.92 -8.56 0.41
C ARG A 628 26.66 -9.28 -0.05
N VAL A 629 26.68 -10.62 -0.06
CA VAL A 629 25.53 -11.42 -0.50
C VAL A 629 24.35 -11.26 0.45
N SER A 630 24.55 -11.37 1.76
CA SER A 630 23.49 -11.22 2.77
C SER A 630 22.86 -9.82 2.71
N LYS A 631 23.68 -8.75 2.66
CA LYS A 631 23.21 -7.37 2.49
C LYS A 631 22.43 -7.18 1.19
N TRP A 632 22.91 -7.76 0.08
CA TRP A 632 22.23 -7.71 -1.22
C TRP A 632 20.89 -8.44 -1.20
N VAL A 633 20.84 -9.65 -0.65
CA VAL A 633 19.62 -10.46 -0.55
C VAL A 633 18.58 -9.77 0.30
N ILE A 634 18.95 -9.28 1.50
CA ILE A 634 18.05 -8.50 2.36
C ILE A 634 17.49 -7.30 1.60
N THR A 635 18.34 -6.55 0.89
CA THR A 635 17.92 -5.36 0.13
C THR A 635 16.92 -5.73 -0.98
N LYS A 636 17.19 -6.79 -1.75
CA LYS A 636 16.29 -7.23 -2.83
C LYS A 636 14.97 -7.80 -2.30
N ILE A 637 15.02 -8.61 -1.24
CA ILE A 637 13.82 -9.13 -0.59
C ILE A 637 13.00 -7.96 -0.03
N ASN A 638 13.59 -7.04 0.73
CA ASN A 638 12.88 -5.88 1.26
C ASN A 638 12.29 -5.00 0.16
N TYR A 639 12.96 -4.85 -0.98
CA TYR A 639 12.43 -4.12 -2.14
C TYR A 639 11.19 -4.81 -2.72
N ILE A 640 11.26 -6.13 -2.95
CA ILE A 640 10.11 -6.92 -3.45
C ILE A 640 8.95 -6.86 -2.43
N LEU A 641 9.27 -7.00 -1.14
CA LEU A 641 8.29 -6.97 -0.06
C LEU A 641 7.54 -5.62 -0.02
N THR A 642 8.28 -4.51 -0.12
CA THR A 642 7.70 -3.16 -0.04
C THR A 642 6.98 -2.71 -1.30
N THR A 643 7.42 -3.16 -2.47
CA THR A 643 6.88 -2.71 -3.76
C THR A 643 5.66 -3.52 -4.18
N ILE A 644 5.69 -4.84 -4.00
CA ILE A 644 4.68 -5.77 -4.53
C ILE A 644 3.89 -6.42 -3.41
N PHE A 645 4.59 -7.02 -2.44
CA PHE A 645 3.96 -7.90 -1.46
C PHE A 645 3.08 -7.17 -0.46
N PHE A 646 3.55 -6.12 0.21
CA PHE A 646 2.80 -5.45 1.28
C PHE A 646 1.47 -4.85 0.80
N PRO A 647 1.38 -4.18 -0.37
CA PRO A 647 0.08 -3.76 -0.91
C PRO A 647 -0.92 -4.92 -1.06
N ILE A 648 -0.47 -6.08 -1.57
CA ILE A 648 -1.29 -7.28 -1.71
C ILE A 648 -1.66 -7.87 -0.35
N PHE A 649 -0.70 -7.92 0.58
CA PHE A 649 -0.87 -8.39 1.95
C PHE A 649 -1.96 -7.63 2.70
N PHE A 650 -1.95 -6.29 2.63
CA PHE A 650 -2.94 -5.48 3.31
C PHE A 650 -4.31 -5.54 2.64
N LEU A 651 -4.37 -5.73 1.32
CA LEU A 651 -5.63 -5.97 0.62
C LEU A 651 -6.25 -7.32 1.01
N TRP A 652 -5.44 -8.39 1.05
CA TRP A 652 -5.85 -9.70 1.54
C TRP A 652 -6.33 -9.64 3.00
N MET A 653 -5.57 -8.97 3.88
CA MET A 653 -5.95 -8.73 5.27
C MET A 653 -7.32 -8.05 5.37
N GLY A 654 -7.56 -6.98 4.59
CA GLY A 654 -8.83 -6.26 4.59
C GLY A 654 -10.00 -7.07 4.04
N TYR A 655 -9.74 -7.94 3.07
CA TYR A 655 -10.73 -8.89 2.56
C TYR A 655 -11.11 -9.94 3.62
N GLU A 656 -10.14 -10.55 4.29
CA GLU A 656 -10.40 -11.54 5.35
C GLU A 656 -11.08 -10.89 6.58
N ALA A 657 -10.74 -9.64 6.87
CA ALA A 657 -11.38 -8.83 7.91
C ALA A 657 -12.71 -8.20 7.46
N ASP A 658 -13.75 -9.02 7.26
CA ASP A 658 -15.11 -8.55 6.96
C ASP A 658 -15.72 -7.81 8.16
N ILE A 659 -15.70 -6.48 8.11
CA ILE A 659 -16.14 -5.60 9.20
C ILE A 659 -17.61 -5.85 9.56
N LYS A 660 -18.44 -6.35 8.64
CA LYS A 660 -19.85 -6.68 8.93
C LYS A 660 -19.98 -7.79 9.97
N LYS A 661 -18.99 -8.69 10.05
CA LYS A 661 -18.95 -9.81 11.01
C LYS A 661 -18.38 -9.41 12.38
N PHE A 662 -17.87 -8.19 12.55
CA PHE A 662 -17.41 -7.71 13.86
C PHE A 662 -18.57 -7.51 14.85
N HIS A 663 -19.83 -7.45 14.38
CA HIS A 663 -21.04 -7.25 15.18
C HIS A 663 -20.89 -6.06 16.14
N VAL A 664 -20.80 -4.84 15.57
CA VAL A 664 -20.51 -3.58 16.29
C VAL A 664 -21.40 -3.35 17.54
N GLY A 665 -22.63 -3.88 17.56
CA GLY A 665 -23.55 -3.79 18.71
C GLY A 665 -23.31 -4.79 19.85
N SER A 666 -22.40 -5.75 19.70
CA SER A 666 -22.11 -6.76 20.74
C SER A 666 -21.13 -6.21 21.78
N ARG A 667 -21.59 -6.05 23.03
CA ARG A 667 -20.73 -5.64 24.16
C ARG A 667 -19.55 -6.60 24.38
N GLY A 668 -19.72 -7.88 24.06
CA GLY A 668 -18.67 -8.89 24.21
C GLY A 668 -17.48 -8.70 23.26
N ALA A 669 -17.71 -8.24 22.03
CA ALA A 669 -16.63 -8.00 21.05
C ALA A 669 -15.74 -6.81 21.48
N TRP A 670 -16.36 -5.72 21.95
CA TRP A 670 -15.64 -4.57 22.49
C TRP A 670 -14.87 -4.90 23.77
N ALA A 671 -15.47 -5.65 24.70
CA ALA A 671 -14.80 -6.08 25.93
C ALA A 671 -13.53 -6.90 25.63
N LYS A 672 -13.61 -7.81 24.66
CA LYS A 672 -12.47 -8.60 24.16
C LYS A 672 -11.37 -7.70 23.59
N LEU A 673 -11.72 -6.80 22.68
CA LEU A 673 -10.79 -5.84 22.06
C LEU A 673 -10.07 -4.97 23.11
N ILE A 674 -10.84 -4.35 24.01
CA ILE A 674 -10.30 -3.45 25.04
C ILE A 674 -9.40 -4.22 25.99
N THR A 675 -9.79 -5.43 26.41
CA THR A 675 -8.95 -6.25 27.29
C THR A 675 -7.62 -6.61 26.63
N LEU A 676 -7.62 -6.95 25.34
CA LEU A 676 -6.40 -7.26 24.60
C LEU A 676 -5.44 -6.05 24.55
N ILE A 677 -5.97 -4.85 24.28
CA ILE A 677 -5.17 -3.61 24.26
C ILE A 677 -4.59 -3.30 25.65
N ILE A 678 -5.42 -3.43 26.71
CA ILE A 678 -4.99 -3.19 28.09
C ILE A 678 -3.89 -4.19 28.48
N VAL A 679 -4.09 -5.48 28.26
CA VAL A 679 -3.12 -6.52 28.64
C VAL A 679 -1.79 -6.33 27.90
N GLY A 680 -1.83 -6.09 26.59
CA GLY A 680 -0.61 -5.87 25.80
C GLY A 680 0.15 -4.61 26.21
N THR A 681 -0.56 -3.53 26.58
CA THR A 681 0.06 -2.24 26.92
C THR A 681 0.51 -2.20 28.38
N ALA A 682 -0.39 -2.52 29.32
CA ALA A 682 -0.11 -2.52 30.74
C ALA A 682 0.94 -3.57 31.10
N GLY A 683 0.92 -4.73 30.44
CA GLY A 683 1.91 -5.78 30.66
C GLY A 683 3.34 -5.31 30.33
N LYS A 684 3.51 -4.65 29.18
CA LYS A 684 4.81 -4.13 28.72
C LYS A 684 5.29 -3.00 29.63
N ILE A 685 4.42 -2.07 29.98
CA ILE A 685 4.76 -0.93 30.85
C ILE A 685 5.12 -1.42 32.26
N ALA A 686 4.29 -2.27 32.88
CA ALA A 686 4.56 -2.76 34.23
C ALA A 686 5.87 -3.54 34.30
N GLY A 687 6.12 -4.46 33.35
CA GLY A 687 7.35 -5.24 33.32
C GLY A 687 8.61 -4.40 33.07
N THR A 688 8.53 -3.38 32.20
CA THR A 688 9.65 -2.45 31.94
C THR A 688 9.89 -1.48 33.10
N VAL A 689 8.85 -1.03 33.81
CA VAL A 689 8.99 -0.16 34.99
C VAL A 689 9.58 -0.93 36.17
N ILE A 690 9.08 -2.13 36.47
CA ILE A 690 9.61 -2.98 37.55
C ILE A 690 11.09 -3.29 37.28
N SER A 691 11.38 -3.77 36.07
CA SER A 691 12.76 -4.09 35.71
C SER A 691 13.62 -2.83 35.65
N GLY A 692 13.10 -1.69 35.17
CA GLY A 692 13.86 -0.45 35.11
C GLY A 692 14.15 0.17 36.47
N ALA A 693 13.24 0.05 37.44
CA ALA A 693 13.44 0.49 38.82
C ALA A 693 14.58 -0.27 39.51
N MET A 694 14.69 -1.58 39.27
CA MET A 694 15.80 -2.40 39.77
C MET A 694 17.18 -1.99 39.18
N MET A 695 17.17 -1.17 38.12
CA MET A 695 18.35 -0.84 37.32
C MET A 695 18.71 0.64 37.38
N GLY A 696 17.91 1.45 38.09
CA GLY A 696 18.14 2.89 38.25
C GLY A 696 17.63 3.74 37.10
N PHE A 697 16.79 3.21 36.19
CA PHE A 697 16.17 4.04 35.15
C PHE A 697 15.12 4.97 35.75
N HIS A 698 15.03 6.19 35.21
CA HIS A 698 13.99 7.11 35.61
C HIS A 698 12.63 6.57 35.14
N TRP A 699 11.62 6.56 36.03
CA TRP A 699 10.32 5.93 35.73
C TRP A 699 9.67 6.39 34.40
N PRO A 700 9.77 7.65 33.93
CA PRO A 700 9.18 8.05 32.67
C PRO A 700 9.92 7.50 31.44
N GLU A 701 11.22 7.20 31.57
CA GLU A 701 12.02 6.56 30.51
C GLU A 701 11.63 5.09 30.38
N SER A 702 11.45 4.40 31.52
CA SER A 702 10.94 3.02 31.55
C SER A 702 9.53 2.91 30.93
N VAL A 703 8.63 3.85 31.24
CA VAL A 703 7.28 3.88 30.63
C VAL A 703 7.37 4.10 29.11
N ALA A 704 8.25 4.99 28.65
CA ALA A 704 8.42 5.25 27.22
C ALA A 704 8.99 4.03 26.48
N ILE A 705 9.97 3.33 27.07
CA ILE A 705 10.50 2.07 26.55
C ILE A 705 9.39 1.01 26.48
N GLY A 706 8.60 0.85 27.55
CA GLY A 706 7.46 -0.07 27.59
C GLY A 706 6.44 0.19 26.50
N LEU A 707 6.05 1.45 26.28
CA LEU A 707 5.11 1.84 25.23
C LEU A 707 5.66 1.55 23.83
N LEU A 708 6.93 1.85 23.55
CA LEU A 708 7.53 1.57 22.23
C LEU A 708 7.65 0.06 21.97
N LEU A 709 7.93 -0.75 23.00
CA LEU A 709 7.99 -2.21 22.92
C LEU A 709 6.63 -2.90 22.78
N THR A 710 5.52 -2.16 22.70
CA THR A 710 4.20 -2.71 22.33
C THR A 710 4.03 -2.89 20.82
N THR A 711 4.90 -2.29 20.00
CA THR A 711 4.77 -2.23 18.54
C THR A 711 4.59 -3.60 17.91
N LYS A 712 3.50 -3.78 17.15
CA LYS A 712 3.18 -4.98 16.37
C LYS A 712 3.39 -4.75 14.87
N GLY A 713 3.34 -5.83 14.08
CA GLY A 713 3.70 -5.79 12.66
C GLY A 713 3.17 -6.98 11.85
N HIS A 714 3.69 -7.14 10.63
CA HIS A 714 3.18 -8.06 9.60
C HIS A 714 2.96 -9.50 10.08
N LEU A 715 3.91 -10.11 10.79
CA LEU A 715 3.79 -11.47 11.33
C LEU A 715 2.56 -11.61 12.25
N HIS A 716 2.33 -10.64 13.12
CA HIS A 716 1.22 -10.67 14.08
C HIS A 716 -0.14 -10.56 13.36
N ILE A 717 -0.22 -9.75 12.30
CA ILE A 717 -1.41 -9.63 11.45
C ILE A 717 -1.68 -10.96 10.73
N TYR A 718 -0.63 -11.55 10.15
CA TYR A 718 -0.73 -12.84 9.47
C TYR A 718 -1.23 -13.95 10.41
N LEU A 719 -0.70 -14.03 11.64
CA LEU A 719 -1.16 -14.99 12.65
C LEU A 719 -2.62 -14.75 13.06
N ALA A 720 -3.04 -13.48 13.21
CA ALA A 720 -4.43 -13.14 13.53
C ALA A 720 -5.40 -13.63 12.43
N VAL A 721 -5.04 -13.46 11.16
CA VAL A 721 -5.88 -13.93 10.03
C VAL A 721 -5.91 -15.45 9.93
N LYS A 722 -4.76 -16.13 10.06
CA LYS A 722 -4.73 -17.61 10.07
C LYS A 722 -5.53 -18.19 11.24
N ALA A 723 -5.53 -17.53 12.40
CA ALA A 723 -6.37 -17.94 13.53
C ALA A 723 -7.88 -17.84 13.23
N MET A 724 -8.33 -16.78 12.53
CA MET A 724 -9.73 -16.66 12.09
C MET A 724 -10.14 -17.81 11.17
N ASN A 725 -9.27 -18.17 10.22
CA ASN A 725 -9.53 -19.24 9.27
C ASN A 725 -9.57 -20.64 9.91
N CYS A 726 -9.11 -20.75 11.17
CA CYS A 726 -9.07 -22.00 11.94
C CYS A 726 -10.16 -22.10 13.02
N GLY A 727 -11.26 -21.38 12.85
CA GLY A 727 -12.44 -21.49 13.72
C GLY A 727 -12.41 -20.56 14.94
N ALA A 728 -11.46 -19.63 15.04
CA ALA A 728 -11.57 -18.56 16.02
C ALA A 728 -12.77 -17.66 15.69
N ASN A 729 -13.43 -17.13 16.72
CA ASN A 729 -14.55 -16.20 16.53
C ASN A 729 -14.12 -15.04 15.61
N THR A 730 -14.81 -14.82 14.50
CA THR A 730 -14.43 -13.81 13.50
C THR A 730 -14.33 -12.40 14.10
N SER A 731 -15.19 -12.08 15.07
CA SER A 731 -15.11 -10.82 15.83
C SER A 731 -13.82 -10.66 16.64
N THR A 732 -13.28 -11.76 17.17
CA THR A 732 -11.99 -11.77 17.88
C THR A 732 -10.83 -11.42 16.95
N GLY A 733 -10.73 -12.08 15.80
CA GLY A 733 -9.58 -11.87 14.91
C GLY A 733 -9.57 -10.48 14.26
N ILE A 734 -10.75 -9.94 13.90
CA ILE A 734 -10.87 -8.53 13.50
C ILE A 734 -10.45 -7.61 14.65
N GLY A 735 -10.86 -7.92 15.88
CA GLY A 735 -10.41 -7.19 17.08
C GLY A 735 -8.88 -7.22 17.26
N MET A 736 -8.23 -8.34 16.98
CA MET A 736 -6.76 -8.44 17.04
C MET A 736 -6.09 -7.52 16.01
N ILE A 737 -6.60 -7.43 14.78
CA ILE A 737 -6.09 -6.53 13.74
C ILE A 737 -6.24 -5.06 14.17
N ILE A 738 -7.40 -4.69 14.74
CA ILE A 738 -7.66 -3.35 15.26
C ILE A 738 -6.72 -3.04 16.45
N ALA A 739 -6.49 -3.99 17.35
CA ALA A 739 -5.54 -3.81 18.44
C ALA A 739 -4.11 -3.57 17.94
N ILE A 740 -3.67 -4.33 16.93
CA ILE A 740 -2.36 -4.16 16.28
C ILE A 740 -2.23 -2.75 15.70
N PHE A 741 -3.27 -2.24 15.01
CA PHE A 741 -3.28 -0.88 14.49
C PHE A 741 -3.00 0.17 15.58
N PHE A 742 -3.67 0.08 16.73
CA PHE A 742 -3.46 1.03 17.84
C PHE A 742 -2.05 0.96 18.43
N THR A 743 -1.40 -0.20 18.45
CA THR A 743 -0.02 -0.31 18.97
C THR A 743 1.01 0.46 18.13
N VAL A 744 0.78 0.60 16.83
CA VAL A 744 1.68 1.32 15.93
C VAL A 744 1.37 2.83 15.93
N VAL A 745 0.09 3.20 15.93
CA VAL A 745 -0.36 4.60 15.87
C VAL A 745 0.14 5.46 17.03
N GLN A 746 0.29 4.87 18.22
CA GLN A 746 0.76 5.58 19.41
C GLN A 746 2.26 5.94 19.40
N GLY A 747 3.06 5.25 18.59
CA GLY A 747 4.53 5.36 18.60
C GLY A 747 5.06 6.79 18.41
N PRO A 748 4.64 7.54 17.37
CA PRO A 748 5.08 8.92 17.13
C PRO A 748 4.77 9.87 18.30
N THR A 749 3.61 9.73 18.93
CA THR A 749 3.22 10.57 20.09
C THR A 749 4.14 10.34 21.29
N VAL A 750 4.54 9.09 21.54
CA VAL A 750 5.48 8.74 22.61
C VAL A 750 6.84 9.38 22.32
N VAL A 751 7.34 9.26 21.10
CA VAL A 751 8.64 9.84 20.70
C VAL A 751 8.62 11.37 20.75
N ALA A 752 7.54 12.01 20.29
CA ALA A 752 7.40 13.46 20.40
C ALA A 752 7.50 13.95 21.86
N ASN A 753 6.92 13.19 22.80
CA ASN A 753 7.03 13.48 24.23
C ASN A 753 8.45 13.25 24.77
N ILE A 754 9.17 12.22 24.31
CA ILE A 754 10.58 12.00 24.64
C ILE A 754 11.43 13.19 24.17
N ILE A 755 11.28 13.59 22.90
CA ILE A 755 12.03 14.72 22.31
C ILE A 755 11.70 16.02 23.05
N LYS A 756 10.43 16.29 23.34
CA LYS A 756 10.00 17.47 24.09
C LYS A 756 10.61 17.52 25.49
N ARG A 757 10.74 16.38 26.18
CA ARG A 757 11.42 16.31 27.48
C ARG A 757 12.93 16.43 27.38
N ALA A 758 13.56 15.80 26.38
CA ALA A 758 14.99 15.92 26.13
C ALA A 758 15.37 17.39 25.88
N ARG A 759 14.60 18.10 25.05
CA ARG A 759 14.76 19.55 24.81
C ARG A 759 14.57 20.42 26.05
N LYS A 760 13.76 19.99 27.03
CA LYS A 760 13.58 20.71 28.31
C LYS A 760 14.69 20.44 29.32
N ARG A 761 15.43 19.33 29.17
CA ARG A 761 16.53 18.92 30.07
C ARG A 761 17.89 19.33 29.54
N ALA A 762 18.03 19.58 28.23
CA ALA A 762 19.22 20.20 27.67
C ALA A 762 19.35 21.62 28.25
N PRO A 763 20.42 21.94 28.99
CA PRO A 763 20.67 23.31 29.42
C PRO A 763 20.97 24.12 28.16
N SER A 764 20.09 25.05 27.81
CA SER A 764 20.37 26.02 26.75
C SER A 764 21.43 26.99 27.26
N HIS A 765 22.70 26.66 27.03
CA HIS A 765 23.79 27.61 27.21
C HIS A 765 23.68 28.68 26.13
N HIS A 766 22.90 29.71 26.40
CA HIS A 766 22.83 30.90 25.57
C HIS A 766 24.16 31.66 25.71
N MET A 767 24.84 31.89 24.58
CA MET A 767 26.15 32.54 24.57
C MET A 767 26.09 33.82 23.77
N ALA A 768 25.87 34.93 24.48
CA ALA A 768 26.27 36.25 24.00
C ALA A 768 27.75 36.46 24.32
N LEU A 769 28.50 37.06 23.39
CA LEU A 769 29.87 37.52 23.55
C LEU A 769 30.02 38.48 24.72
N GLN A 770 29.00 39.31 25.01
CA GLN A 770 28.98 40.18 26.18
C GLN A 770 29.08 39.43 27.52
N LEU A 771 28.63 38.17 27.56
CA LEU A 771 28.60 37.31 28.75
C LEU A 771 29.81 36.37 28.83
N LEU A 772 30.68 36.37 27.81
CA LEU A 772 31.83 35.49 27.75
C LEU A 772 32.96 36.03 28.64
N ASP A 773 33.57 35.16 29.46
CA ASP A 773 34.74 35.55 30.25
C ASP A 773 35.91 35.85 29.29
N PRO A 774 36.52 37.05 29.33
CA PRO A 774 37.63 37.40 28.46
C PRO A 774 38.91 36.58 28.66
N THR A 775 38.96 35.72 29.68
CA THR A 775 40.01 34.71 29.95
C THR A 775 39.66 33.31 29.43
N SER A 776 38.46 33.12 28.88
CA SER A 776 38.03 31.86 28.26
C SER A 776 38.32 31.82 26.76
N GLU A 777 38.52 30.60 26.22
CA GLU A 777 38.70 30.36 24.79
C GLU A 777 37.43 30.72 24.01
N LEU A 778 37.56 31.53 22.96
CA LEU A 778 36.43 31.90 22.09
C LEU A 778 36.21 30.81 21.02
N ARG A 779 35.00 30.24 20.99
CA ARG A 779 34.60 29.22 20.02
C ARG A 779 33.82 29.83 18.86
N ILE A 780 34.35 29.71 17.65
CA ILE A 780 33.78 30.28 16.43
C ILE A 780 33.39 29.17 15.46
N LEU A 781 32.19 29.24 14.89
CA LEU A 781 31.78 28.42 13.75
C LEU A 781 31.89 29.27 12.48
N LEU A 782 32.88 28.98 11.67
CA LEU A 782 33.15 29.69 10.43
C LEU A 782 32.54 28.91 9.26
N CYS A 783 31.46 29.43 8.69
CA CYS A 783 30.77 28.79 7.58
C CYS A 783 31.36 29.24 6.23
N LEU A 784 31.45 28.37 5.24
CA LEU A 784 32.00 28.68 3.90
C LEU A 784 31.04 28.24 2.80
N HIS A 785 30.77 29.10 1.81
CA HIS A 785 30.06 28.71 0.56
C HIS A 785 30.98 27.99 -0.42
N GLY A 786 32.28 28.29 -0.39
CA GLY A 786 33.28 27.68 -1.26
C GLY A 786 34.65 28.35 -1.16
N PRO A 787 35.59 28.02 -2.08
CA PRO A 787 36.99 28.44 -1.99
C PRO A 787 37.22 29.95 -2.03
N HIS A 788 36.29 30.71 -2.63
CA HIS A 788 36.38 32.16 -2.72
C HIS A 788 36.23 32.87 -1.36
N ASN A 789 35.68 32.21 -0.34
CA ASN A 789 35.58 32.79 1.01
C ASN A 789 36.84 32.54 1.86
N ILE A 790 37.77 31.69 1.41
CA ILE A 790 38.93 31.26 2.21
C ILE A 790 39.80 32.46 2.64
N PRO A 791 40.26 33.36 1.75
CA PRO A 791 41.22 34.40 2.12
C PRO A 791 40.68 35.35 3.21
N ALA A 792 39.44 35.84 3.04
CA ALA A 792 38.79 36.71 4.01
C ALA A 792 38.52 36.01 5.35
N SER A 793 38.22 34.71 5.30
CA SER A 793 37.97 33.89 6.50
C SER A 793 39.25 33.63 7.29
N ILE A 794 40.39 33.42 6.62
CA ILE A 794 41.71 33.31 7.26
C ILE A 794 42.07 34.65 7.92
N ASN A 795 41.91 35.76 7.20
CA ASN A 795 42.18 37.09 7.74
C ASN A 795 41.26 37.44 8.92
N PHE A 796 39.98 37.06 8.86
CA PHE A 796 39.05 37.15 9.98
C PHE A 796 39.49 36.31 11.19
N MET A 797 39.94 35.07 10.95
CA MET A 797 40.42 34.18 11.99
C MET A 797 41.64 34.77 12.70
N GLU A 798 42.58 35.37 11.96
CA GLU A 798 43.77 35.99 12.54
C GLU A 798 43.46 37.20 13.41
N ILE A 799 42.63 38.13 12.92
CA ILE A 799 42.26 39.30 13.73
C ILE A 799 41.43 38.89 14.97
N SER A 800 40.73 37.75 14.92
CA SER A 800 39.94 37.20 16.04
C SER A 800 40.81 36.54 17.11
N ARG A 801 42.02 36.10 16.77
CA ARG A 801 42.96 35.42 17.66
C ARG A 801 43.30 36.26 18.89
N GLY A 802 43.51 37.57 18.68
CA GLY A 802 43.92 38.49 19.73
C GLY A 802 45.30 38.12 20.32
N SER A 803 45.37 37.88 21.62
CA SER A 803 46.55 37.35 22.32
C SER A 803 46.60 35.82 22.28
N SER A 804 47.81 35.24 22.25
CA SER A 804 48.05 33.78 22.13
C SER A 804 47.39 32.93 23.24
N ASP A 805 47.12 33.52 24.40
CA ASP A 805 46.45 32.92 25.56
C ASP A 805 45.20 33.77 25.90
N PRO A 806 43.98 33.20 25.97
CA PRO A 806 43.58 31.78 25.88
C PRO A 806 43.34 31.21 24.46
N GLY A 807 43.71 31.95 23.40
CA GLY A 807 43.52 31.52 22.01
C GLY A 807 42.05 31.44 21.54
N ILE A 808 41.84 30.90 20.34
CA ILE A 808 40.50 30.66 19.75
C ILE A 808 40.38 29.23 19.21
N LEU A 809 39.19 28.66 19.29
CA LEU A 809 38.83 27.39 18.67
C LEU A 809 37.88 27.65 17.52
N VAL A 810 38.34 27.34 16.30
CA VAL A 810 37.58 27.60 15.08
C VAL A 810 37.13 26.29 14.45
N TYR A 811 35.82 26.15 14.33
CA TYR A 811 35.19 25.08 13.57
C TYR A 811 34.88 25.59 12.17
N VAL A 812 35.56 25.06 11.16
CA VAL A 812 35.28 25.42 9.76
C VAL A 812 34.24 24.46 9.20
N ALA A 813 33.07 25.00 8.86
CA ALA A 813 31.92 24.27 8.36
C ALA A 813 31.68 24.56 6.87
N ASP A 814 31.89 23.55 6.03
CA ASP A 814 31.56 23.67 4.61
C ASP A 814 30.04 23.56 4.43
N MET A 815 29.42 24.57 3.83
CA MET A 815 27.99 24.58 3.53
C MET A 815 27.76 23.99 2.14
N ILE A 816 27.36 22.72 2.10
CA ILE A 816 27.16 21.96 0.85
C ILE A 816 25.68 21.64 0.71
N GLU A 817 25.08 22.08 -0.39
CA GLU A 817 23.70 21.72 -0.73
C GLU A 817 23.60 20.25 -1.11
N LEU A 818 22.69 19.52 -0.46
CA LEU A 818 22.38 18.15 -0.82
C LEU A 818 21.46 18.11 -2.04
N THR A 819 22.04 18.00 -3.24
CA THR A 819 21.32 17.76 -4.50
C THR A 819 21.09 16.28 -4.74
N ASP A 820 20.20 15.94 -5.68
CA ASP A 820 19.92 14.55 -6.05
C ASP A 820 21.19 13.83 -6.53
N ASP A 821 22.06 14.51 -7.30
CA ASP A 821 23.33 13.96 -7.79
C ASP A 821 24.32 13.64 -6.65
N ILE A 822 24.43 14.55 -5.67
CA ILE A 822 25.28 14.34 -4.49
C ILE A 822 24.70 13.23 -3.60
N SER A 823 23.36 13.12 -3.51
CA SER A 823 22.70 12.09 -2.69
C SER A 823 23.02 10.66 -3.13
N VAL A 824 23.29 10.46 -4.43
CA VAL A 824 23.63 9.15 -5.03
C VAL A 824 25.08 8.73 -4.71
N THR A 825 25.95 9.69 -4.40
CA THR A 825 27.38 9.45 -4.13
C THR A 825 27.74 9.35 -2.64
N LEU A 826 26.74 9.37 -1.75
CA LEU A 826 26.94 9.26 -0.31
C LEU A 826 27.23 7.82 0.10
N ASP A 827 28.43 7.58 0.62
CA ASP A 827 28.73 6.35 1.35
C ASP A 827 28.55 6.57 2.86
N LYS A 828 27.86 5.62 3.49
CA LYS A 828 27.73 5.58 4.94
C LYS A 828 28.87 4.73 5.49
N ASP A 829 29.94 5.38 5.91
CA ASP A 829 31.02 4.70 6.60
C ASP A 829 30.62 4.36 8.05
N GLU A 830 31.15 3.28 8.60
CA GLU A 830 30.76 2.71 9.91
C GLU A 830 31.32 3.50 11.13
N GLY A 831 31.83 4.71 10.92
CA GLY A 831 32.37 5.61 11.94
C GLY A 831 31.37 6.64 12.46
N VAL A 832 31.38 6.90 13.76
CA VAL A 832 30.58 7.92 14.44
C VAL A 832 30.97 9.32 13.92
N HIS A 833 30.03 9.96 13.19
CA HIS A 833 29.99 11.36 12.71
C HIS A 833 30.45 11.73 11.28
N THR A 834 30.85 10.82 10.41
CA THR A 834 31.30 11.21 9.05
C THR A 834 30.49 10.55 7.95
N THR A 835 29.56 11.29 7.34
CA THR A 835 29.02 10.95 6.01
C THR A 835 30.11 11.31 5.01
N THR A 836 30.63 10.35 4.24
CA THR A 836 31.67 10.61 3.25
C THR A 836 31.02 10.88 1.90
N VAL A 837 31.15 12.11 1.43
CA VAL A 837 30.76 12.51 0.08
C VAL A 837 31.86 12.08 -0.87
N LYS A 838 31.53 11.22 -1.86
CA LYS A 838 32.47 10.79 -2.92
C LYS A 838 32.37 11.60 -4.20
N ASP A 839 31.53 12.63 -4.20
CA ASP A 839 31.47 13.57 -5.32
C ASP A 839 32.83 14.26 -5.51
N LYS A 840 33.33 14.24 -6.74
CA LYS A 840 34.69 14.68 -7.07
C LYS A 840 34.85 16.19 -6.88
N GLU A 841 33.84 16.99 -7.24
CA GLU A 841 33.90 18.45 -7.10
C GLU A 841 33.87 18.86 -5.63
N VAL A 842 33.06 18.18 -4.82
CA VAL A 842 33.00 18.40 -3.37
C VAL A 842 34.32 17.98 -2.69
N MET A 843 34.92 16.85 -3.08
CA MET A 843 36.20 16.41 -2.54
C MET A 843 37.34 17.39 -2.89
N ASP A 844 37.50 17.75 -4.17
CA ASP A 844 38.53 18.69 -4.62
C ASP A 844 38.40 20.05 -3.91
N MET A 845 37.16 20.52 -3.69
CA MET A 845 36.89 21.74 -2.93
C MET A 845 37.29 21.60 -1.45
N ARG A 846 36.91 20.51 -0.79
CA ARG A 846 37.24 20.26 0.62
C ARG A 846 38.73 20.12 0.86
N ASP A 847 39.44 19.48 -0.05
CA ASP A 847 40.88 19.31 0.02
C ASP A 847 41.56 20.67 -0.11
N LYS A 848 41.15 21.50 -1.08
CA LYS A 848 41.65 22.87 -1.24
C LYS A 848 41.41 23.75 -0.01
N VAL A 849 40.22 23.67 0.60
CA VAL A 849 39.90 24.40 1.84
C VAL A 849 40.81 23.91 2.98
N THR A 850 40.95 22.58 3.12
CA THR A 850 41.74 21.99 4.19
C THR A 850 43.21 22.37 4.08
N ASP A 851 43.80 22.23 2.89
CA ASP A 851 45.18 22.63 2.60
C ASP A 851 45.40 24.10 2.96
N SER A 852 44.55 25.01 2.48
CA SER A 852 44.70 26.45 2.72
C SER A 852 44.66 26.85 4.20
N PHE A 853 43.72 26.31 4.97
CA PHE A 853 43.63 26.63 6.41
C PHE A 853 44.72 25.93 7.23
N GLN A 854 45.09 24.70 6.86
CA GLN A 854 46.11 23.94 7.57
C GLN A 854 47.50 24.55 7.35
N THR A 855 47.85 24.92 6.11
CA THR A 855 49.09 25.66 5.80
C THR A 855 49.19 26.94 6.63
N TYR A 856 48.10 27.70 6.74
CA TYR A 856 48.10 28.92 7.54
C TYR A 856 48.37 28.67 9.04
N VAL A 857 47.73 27.66 9.62
CA VAL A 857 47.89 27.30 11.04
C VAL A 857 49.29 26.73 11.32
N GLU A 858 49.86 25.96 10.39
CA GLU A 858 51.23 25.45 10.49
C GLU A 858 52.29 26.56 10.43
N GLU A 859 52.04 27.61 9.64
CA GLU A 859 52.93 28.76 9.50
C GLU A 859 52.85 29.77 10.66
N ASN A 860 51.69 29.91 11.33
CA ASN A 860 51.42 30.97 12.32
C ASN A 860 50.88 30.40 13.67
N SER A 861 51.61 29.45 14.24
CA SER A 861 51.15 28.43 15.22
C SER A 861 50.72 28.85 16.65
N ASP A 862 50.65 30.13 16.99
CA ASP A 862 50.38 30.55 18.39
C ASP A 862 48.92 30.99 18.61
N GLY A 863 48.07 30.13 19.18
CA GLY A 863 46.77 30.51 19.76
C GLY A 863 45.52 30.30 18.88
N ILE A 864 45.60 29.53 17.78
CA ILE A 864 44.44 29.10 16.99
C ILE A 864 44.39 27.57 16.96
N THR A 865 43.26 26.99 17.39
CA THR A 865 42.96 25.57 17.20
C THR A 865 41.91 25.42 16.11
N LEU A 866 42.21 24.64 15.07
CA LEU A 866 41.30 24.42 13.94
C LEU A 866 40.65 23.03 14.01
N LYS A 867 39.33 22.96 13.81
CA LYS A 867 38.59 21.70 13.61
C LYS A 867 37.71 21.79 12.38
N ARG A 868 37.65 20.72 11.59
CA ARG A 868 36.82 20.65 10.38
C ARG A 868 35.48 19.98 10.68
N THR A 869 34.42 20.50 10.08
CA THR A 869 33.07 19.91 10.10
C THR A 869 32.38 20.14 8.75
N MET A 870 31.22 19.52 8.55
CA MET A 870 30.45 19.63 7.31
C MET A 870 28.98 19.86 7.63
N ALA A 871 28.36 20.83 6.95
CA ALA A 871 26.91 21.02 6.94
C ALA A 871 26.34 20.60 5.57
N LEU A 872 26.17 19.28 5.38
CA LEU A 872 25.58 18.71 4.17
C LEU A 872 24.08 18.54 4.35
N SER A 873 23.30 19.41 3.70
CA SER A 873 21.85 19.40 3.83
C SER A 873 21.18 20.09 2.65
N THR A 874 19.91 19.81 2.40
CA THR A 874 19.10 20.66 1.52
C THR A 874 19.05 22.09 2.06
N ILE A 875 19.01 23.11 1.20
CA ILE A 875 18.98 24.53 1.62
C ILE A 875 17.92 24.84 2.68
N ASN A 876 16.77 24.17 2.65
CA ASN A 876 15.69 24.37 3.62
C ASN A 876 16.04 23.91 5.04
N ASN A 877 16.87 22.87 5.17
CA ASN A 877 17.24 22.26 6.45
C ASN A 877 18.59 22.74 6.98
N MET A 878 19.47 23.25 6.09
CA MET A 878 20.81 23.74 6.44
C MET A 878 20.84 24.75 7.62
N PRO A 879 19.88 25.69 7.78
CA PRO A 879 19.88 26.60 8.93
C PRO A 879 19.71 25.87 10.26
N GLN A 880 18.84 24.86 10.29
CA GLN A 880 18.59 24.07 11.49
C GLN A 880 19.82 23.23 11.83
N ASP A 881 20.50 22.67 10.82
CA ASP A 881 21.70 21.87 11.02
C ASP A 881 22.86 22.73 11.52
N ILE A 882 23.05 23.95 11.00
CA ILE A 882 24.05 24.91 11.50
C ILE A 882 23.76 25.27 12.97
N CYS A 883 22.51 25.56 13.33
CA CYS A 883 22.15 25.88 14.71
C CYS A 883 22.36 24.70 15.67
N VAL A 884 22.04 23.48 15.24
CA VAL A 884 22.29 22.26 16.04
C VAL A 884 23.78 22.02 16.19
N LEU A 885 24.58 22.17 15.12
CA LEU A 885 26.04 22.11 15.21
C LEU A 885 26.57 23.15 16.21
N ALA A 886 26.06 24.37 16.16
CA ALA A 886 26.47 25.44 17.06
C ALA A 886 26.15 25.12 18.53
N GLU A 887 25.01 24.50 18.80
CA GLU A 887 24.61 24.04 20.14
C GLU A 887 25.48 22.87 20.61
N ASP A 888 25.68 21.85 19.78
CA ASP A 888 26.47 20.64 20.10
C ASP A 888 27.94 20.97 20.37
N LEU A 889 28.50 21.95 19.64
CA LEU A 889 29.91 22.37 19.75
C LEU A 889 30.12 23.52 20.74
N MET A 890 29.04 24.04 21.34
CA MET A 890 29.06 25.21 22.22
C MET A 890 29.76 26.40 21.57
N ILE A 891 29.26 26.82 20.41
CA ILE A 891 29.79 27.95 19.64
C ILE A 891 29.27 29.28 20.20
N ALA A 892 30.16 30.25 20.42
CA ALA A 892 29.80 31.57 20.91
C ALA A 892 29.52 32.57 19.77
N LEU A 893 30.14 32.36 18.60
CA LEU A 893 29.96 33.21 17.42
C LEU A 893 29.90 32.37 16.15
N ILE A 894 28.79 32.46 15.41
CA ILE A 894 28.66 31.89 14.06
C ILE A 894 29.02 32.98 13.05
N ILE A 895 29.90 32.70 12.10
CA ILE A 895 30.24 33.62 11.00
C ILE A 895 29.73 33.03 9.70
N LEU A 896 28.81 33.76 9.07
CA LEU A 896 28.22 33.43 7.78
C LEU A 896 28.82 34.33 6.70
N PRO A 897 29.24 33.79 5.55
CA PRO A 897 29.59 34.62 4.41
C PRO A 897 28.34 35.32 3.87
N PHE A 898 28.54 36.51 3.30
CA PHE A 898 27.49 37.16 2.55
C PHE A 898 27.10 36.32 1.32
N HIS A 899 25.81 36.32 0.98
CA HIS A 899 25.28 35.48 -0.11
C HIS A 899 25.66 35.99 -1.51
N ARG A 900 26.26 37.18 -1.61
CA ARG A 900 26.82 37.75 -2.85
C ARG A 900 28.33 37.71 -2.79
N SER A 901 28.95 37.36 -3.90
CA SER A 901 30.40 37.24 -4.04
C SER A 901 30.98 38.29 -4.99
N HIS A 902 32.28 38.56 -4.85
CA HIS A 902 32.99 39.56 -5.65
C HIS A 902 33.28 39.04 -7.07
N ARG A 903 32.94 39.81 -8.10
CA ARG A 903 33.35 39.54 -9.48
C ARG A 903 34.73 40.13 -9.74
N SER A 904 35.47 39.60 -10.72
CA SER A 904 36.72 40.20 -11.23
C SER A 904 36.57 41.68 -11.64
N GLU A 905 35.33 42.09 -11.90
CA GLU A 905 34.78 43.45 -12.14
C GLU A 905 35.04 44.50 -11.06
N GLY A 906 35.23 44.05 -9.82
CA GLY A 906 35.05 44.88 -8.63
C GLY A 906 33.63 44.86 -8.07
N THR A 907 32.61 44.40 -8.81
CA THR A 907 31.19 44.45 -8.38
C THR A 907 30.71 43.15 -7.71
N LEU A 908 29.78 43.24 -6.76
CA LEU A 908 29.09 42.08 -6.21
C LEU A 908 28.18 41.40 -7.26
N ASP A 909 28.10 40.08 -7.25
CA ASP A 909 27.19 39.31 -8.10
C ASP A 909 25.72 39.39 -7.65
N GLY A 910 24.81 38.73 -8.40
CA GLY A 910 23.38 38.69 -8.09
C GLY A 910 23.02 37.90 -6.82
N GLY A 911 23.99 37.22 -6.22
CA GLY A 911 23.84 36.40 -5.02
C GLY A 911 23.10 35.08 -5.21
N ASN A 912 23.36 34.14 -4.31
CA ASN A 912 22.64 32.87 -4.23
C ASN A 912 21.42 33.02 -3.29
N GLN A 913 20.20 32.89 -3.84
CA GLN A 913 18.96 33.02 -3.06
C GLN A 913 18.82 31.95 -1.97
N GLY A 914 19.37 30.74 -2.19
CA GLY A 914 19.39 29.68 -1.20
C GLY A 914 20.24 30.05 0.02
N PHE A 915 21.45 30.55 -0.19
CA PHE A 915 22.29 31.03 0.91
C PHE A 915 21.75 32.31 1.58
N ARG A 916 21.06 33.17 0.82
CA ARG A 916 20.31 34.29 1.41
C ARG A 916 19.23 33.82 2.38
N TYR A 917 18.47 32.78 1.99
CA TYR A 917 17.50 32.13 2.87
C TYR A 917 18.18 31.56 4.13
N VAL A 918 19.34 30.90 3.97
CA VAL A 918 20.09 30.34 5.10
C VAL A 918 20.50 31.43 6.08
N ASN A 919 21.14 32.51 5.60
CA ASN A 919 21.57 33.63 6.45
C ASN A 919 20.41 34.21 7.26
N ARG A 920 19.25 34.44 6.64
CA ARG A 920 18.06 34.96 7.31
C ARG A 920 17.51 34.02 8.38
N LYS A 921 17.50 32.71 8.14
CA LYS A 921 16.97 31.72 9.09
C LYS A 921 17.92 31.46 10.26
N VAL A 922 19.23 31.43 10.02
CA VAL A 922 20.24 31.32 11.10
C VAL A 922 20.18 32.54 12.01
N LEU A 923 20.16 33.76 11.45
CA LEU A 923 19.99 35.01 12.23
C LEU A 923 18.74 34.99 13.14
N ARG A 924 17.67 34.27 12.76
CA ARG A 924 16.45 34.15 13.56
C ARG A 924 16.50 33.06 14.63
N SER A 925 17.32 32.03 14.43
CA SER A 925 17.18 30.76 15.17
C SER A 925 18.44 30.34 15.94
N ALA A 926 19.56 31.03 15.75
CA ALA A 926 20.83 30.68 16.36
C ALA A 926 20.79 30.82 17.90
N PRO A 927 21.40 29.87 18.63
CA PRO A 927 21.46 29.90 20.10
C PRO A 927 22.53 30.88 20.65
N CYS A 928 23.35 31.44 19.77
CA CYS A 928 24.48 32.32 20.06
C CYS A 928 24.54 33.50 19.07
N SER A 929 25.53 34.36 19.20
CA SER A 929 25.69 35.53 18.36
C SER A 929 26.08 35.16 16.93
N VAL A 930 25.58 35.91 15.95
CA VAL A 930 25.76 35.62 14.52
C VAL A 930 26.38 36.85 13.85
N GLY A 931 27.47 36.63 13.12
CA GLY A 931 28.10 37.60 12.24
C GLY A 931 27.83 37.28 10.77
N ILE A 932 27.52 38.29 9.96
CA ILE A 932 27.60 38.19 8.49
C ILE A 932 28.83 38.97 8.03
N LEU A 933 29.75 38.28 7.35
CA LEU A 933 30.95 38.88 6.78
C LEU A 933 30.73 39.20 5.30
N VAL A 934 30.74 40.50 4.98
CA VAL A 934 30.71 41.01 3.61
C VAL A 934 32.15 41.35 3.22
N ASP A 935 32.79 40.45 2.48
CA ASP A 935 34.15 40.65 1.98
C ASP A 935 34.16 41.59 0.76
N ARG A 936 34.86 42.71 0.89
CA ARG A 936 35.11 43.70 -0.16
C ARG A 936 36.59 44.13 -0.13
N GLY A 937 37.50 43.24 0.21
CA GLY A 937 38.93 43.54 0.21
C GLY A 937 39.70 43.03 1.42
N LEU A 938 39.01 42.52 2.45
CA LEU A 938 39.67 41.84 3.57
C LEU A 938 40.38 40.58 3.06
N GLY A 939 39.80 39.87 2.09
CA GLY A 939 40.44 38.73 1.44
C GLY A 939 41.57 39.09 0.46
N SER A 940 41.70 40.36 0.06
CA SER A 940 42.75 40.83 -0.86
C SER A 940 44.00 41.35 -0.16
N ILE A 941 43.99 41.41 1.17
CA ILE A 941 45.17 41.77 1.99
C ILE A 941 46.08 40.55 2.06
N ASP A 942 47.33 40.69 1.61
CA ASP A 942 48.38 39.68 1.79
C ASP A 942 48.46 39.25 3.27
N HIS A 943 48.68 37.95 3.51
CA HIS A 943 48.57 37.31 4.82
C HIS A 943 48.97 38.23 5.99
N ILE A 944 47.99 38.52 6.85
CA ILE A 944 48.18 39.33 8.05
C ILE A 944 49.09 38.54 8.98
N SER A 945 50.39 38.82 8.92
CA SER A 945 51.37 38.25 9.84
C SER A 945 51.50 39.13 11.08
N ALA A 946 51.78 38.51 12.22
CA ALA A 946 52.02 39.17 13.51
C ALA A 946 53.07 40.31 13.49
N SER A 947 53.86 40.47 12.41
CA SER A 947 55.04 41.35 12.39
C SER A 947 55.10 42.44 11.31
N LYS A 948 54.16 42.57 10.35
CA LYS A 948 54.35 43.50 9.21
C LYS A 948 53.16 44.32 8.68
N VAL A 949 51.91 44.04 9.01
CA VAL A 949 50.75 44.78 8.45
C VAL A 949 49.86 45.33 9.55
N THR A 950 49.66 46.65 9.56
CA THR A 950 48.70 47.33 10.46
C THR A 950 47.35 47.51 9.78
N ILE A 951 46.30 46.96 10.36
CA ILE A 951 44.93 47.05 9.85
C ILE A 951 44.14 48.03 10.72
N ASN A 952 43.46 48.98 10.07
CA ASN A 952 42.56 49.89 10.75
C ASN A 952 41.14 49.32 10.73
N VAL A 953 40.56 49.12 11.90
CA VAL A 953 39.20 48.60 12.09
C VAL A 953 38.35 49.69 12.73
N ALA A 954 37.20 50.01 12.15
CA ALA A 954 36.22 50.90 12.76
C ALA A 954 35.08 50.09 13.38
N VAL A 955 34.53 50.58 14.49
CA VAL A 955 33.30 50.05 15.08
C VAL A 955 32.33 51.19 15.24
N ILE A 956 31.14 51.06 14.68
CA ILE A 956 30.10 52.09 14.78
C ILE A 956 29.19 51.74 15.95
N PHE A 957 29.02 52.68 16.87
CA PHE A 957 28.13 52.54 18.01
C PHE A 957 27.06 53.63 17.98
N ILE A 958 25.82 53.24 17.69
CA ILE A 958 24.64 54.12 17.73
C ILE A 958 23.83 53.83 19.01
N GLY A 959 23.76 52.57 19.40
CA GLY A 959 23.00 52.07 20.54
C GLY A 959 22.16 50.84 20.18
N GLY A 960 21.93 49.99 21.16
CA GLY A 960 21.19 48.74 21.07
C GLY A 960 22.03 47.51 21.39
N LYS A 961 21.34 46.42 21.71
CA LYS A 961 21.93 45.12 22.07
C LYS A 961 22.96 44.58 21.06
N ASP A 962 22.76 44.78 19.76
CA ASP A 962 23.64 44.29 18.69
C ASP A 962 24.93 45.12 18.60
N ASP A 963 24.85 46.43 18.85
CA ASP A 963 26.01 47.32 18.91
C ASP A 963 26.87 47.03 20.15
N ARG A 964 26.23 46.71 21.29
CA ARG A 964 26.93 46.21 22.50
C ARG A 964 27.66 44.90 22.21
N GLU A 965 27.05 44.01 21.43
CA GLU A 965 27.66 42.74 21.00
C GLU A 965 28.86 42.98 20.07
N ALA A 966 28.75 43.94 19.16
CA ALA A 966 29.84 44.38 18.30
C ALA A 966 31.02 44.97 19.09
N LEU A 967 30.76 45.76 20.14
CA LEU A 967 31.79 46.25 21.06
C LEU A 967 32.47 45.11 21.84
N ALA A 968 31.72 44.12 22.29
CA ALA A 968 32.27 42.94 22.97
C ALA A 968 33.27 42.21 22.06
N TYR A 969 32.90 41.98 20.79
CA TYR A 969 33.79 41.38 19.81
C TYR A 969 35.00 42.27 19.47
N ALA A 970 34.79 43.59 19.32
CA ALA A 970 35.87 44.54 19.05
C ALA A 970 36.94 44.57 20.16
N SER A 971 36.52 44.38 21.42
CA SER A 971 37.44 44.25 22.56
C SER A 971 38.43 43.09 22.39
N ARG A 972 38.02 42.01 21.72
CA ARG A 972 38.87 40.84 21.42
C ARG A 972 39.82 41.18 20.27
N VAL A 973 39.30 41.75 19.19
CA VAL A 973 40.07 42.15 18.00
C VAL A 973 41.18 43.16 18.35
N ALA A 974 40.89 44.10 19.26
CA ALA A 974 41.86 45.09 19.73
C ALA A 974 43.07 44.52 20.50
N ARG A 975 43.04 43.22 20.88
CA ARG A 975 44.19 42.56 21.51
C ARG A 975 45.25 42.14 20.49
N HIS A 976 44.91 42.11 19.21
CA HIS A 976 45.84 41.70 18.17
C HIS A 976 46.85 42.83 17.90
N PRO A 977 48.17 42.57 17.93
CA PRO A 977 49.19 43.63 17.81
C PRO A 977 49.18 44.35 16.46
N GLY A 978 48.72 43.69 15.40
CA GLY A 978 48.58 44.26 14.05
C GLY A 978 47.29 45.03 13.80
N VAL A 979 46.38 45.18 14.78
CA VAL A 979 45.06 45.80 14.56
C VAL A 979 44.89 47.06 15.38
N LYS A 980 44.53 48.16 14.72
CA LYS A 980 44.15 49.43 15.36
C LYS A 980 42.65 49.60 15.29
N VAL A 981 41.99 49.53 16.44
CA VAL A 981 40.53 49.68 16.54
C VAL A 981 40.18 51.13 16.87
N THR A 982 39.23 51.71 16.12
CA THR A 982 38.61 53.01 16.41
C THR A 982 37.11 52.83 16.63
N ILE A 983 36.61 53.23 17.80
CA ILE A 983 35.18 53.26 18.09
C ILE A 983 34.65 54.64 17.72
N ILE A 984 33.61 54.65 16.89
CA ILE A 984 32.96 55.86 16.41
C ILE A 984 31.54 55.86 16.94
N ARG A 985 31.28 56.70 17.95
CA ARG A 985 29.98 56.82 18.59
C ARG A 985 29.15 57.89 17.89
N PHE A 986 28.01 57.50 17.32
CA PHE A 986 27.08 58.42 16.67
C PHE A 986 26.02 58.84 17.69
N LEU A 987 25.97 60.15 17.95
CA LEU A 987 25.02 60.76 18.88
C LEU A 987 24.12 61.72 18.13
N VAL A 988 22.87 61.85 18.58
CA VAL A 988 21.94 62.84 18.02
C VAL A 988 22.38 64.23 18.45
N ASP A 989 22.45 65.18 17.51
CA ASP A 989 22.71 66.59 17.82
C ASP A 989 21.52 67.18 18.62
N PRO A 990 21.73 67.63 19.88
CA PRO A 990 20.66 68.19 20.70
C PRO A 990 20.05 69.49 20.11
N ASN A 991 20.76 70.20 19.22
CA ASN A 991 20.25 71.42 18.58
C ASN A 991 19.27 71.14 17.42
N ALA A 992 19.19 69.89 16.95
CA ALA A 992 18.26 69.49 15.89
C ALA A 992 16.81 69.28 16.40
N GLU A 993 16.57 69.32 17.72
CA GLU A 993 15.29 68.98 18.37
C GLU A 993 14.14 70.00 18.22
N SER A 994 14.27 71.08 17.46
CA SER A 994 13.21 72.11 17.43
C SER A 994 11.98 71.76 16.56
N SER A 995 11.93 70.60 15.90
CA SER A 995 10.85 70.28 14.95
C SER A 995 10.34 68.83 15.05
N ARG A 996 9.16 68.65 15.69
CA ARG A 996 8.21 67.50 15.62
C ARG A 996 8.08 66.61 16.86
N LEU A 997 7.62 67.19 17.97
CA LEU A 997 7.39 66.54 19.27
C LEU A 997 5.97 65.94 19.49
N VAL A 998 5.19 65.58 18.45
CA VAL A 998 3.72 65.33 18.64
C VAL A 998 3.24 63.87 18.44
N ARG A 999 4.10 62.88 18.16
CA ARG A 999 3.59 61.48 17.97
C ARG A 999 4.44 60.36 18.56
N TYR A 1000 5.25 60.64 19.58
CA TYR A 1000 6.28 59.72 20.10
C TYR A 1000 6.11 59.33 21.58
N ARG A 1001 4.86 59.20 22.08
CA ARG A 1001 4.61 58.92 23.51
C ARG A 1001 4.38 57.44 23.89
N VAL A 1002 4.38 56.50 22.94
CA VAL A 1002 4.02 55.09 23.23
C VAL A 1002 5.21 54.11 23.21
N ILE A 1003 6.41 54.53 22.75
CA ILE A 1003 7.60 53.64 22.56
C ILE A 1003 8.73 53.91 23.60
N LEU A 1004 8.53 54.84 24.54
CA LEU A 1004 9.62 55.41 25.34
C LEU A 1004 10.18 54.50 26.45
N ALA A 1005 9.39 53.63 27.08
CA ALA A 1005 9.85 52.91 28.28
C ALA A 1005 10.96 51.88 27.99
N ASP A 1006 10.80 51.08 26.92
CA ASP A 1006 11.82 50.08 26.53
C ASP A 1006 13.05 50.74 25.88
N GLN A 1007 12.85 51.83 25.13
CA GLN A 1007 13.96 52.60 24.56
C GLN A 1007 14.79 53.31 25.62
N GLU A 1008 14.18 53.86 26.67
CA GLU A 1008 14.92 54.53 27.75
C GLU A 1008 15.71 53.52 28.60
N ASN A 1009 15.18 52.30 28.80
CA ASN A 1009 15.89 51.22 29.47
C ASN A 1009 17.07 50.70 28.63
N GLU A 1010 16.88 50.50 27.32
CA GLU A 1010 17.96 50.13 26.41
C GLU A 1010 19.04 51.21 26.34
N MET A 1011 18.68 52.50 26.27
CA MET A 1011 19.66 53.61 26.29
C MET A 1011 20.47 53.64 27.58
N LYS A 1012 19.86 53.39 28.74
CA LYS A 1012 20.60 53.29 30.03
C LYS A 1012 21.58 52.13 30.03
N LEU A 1013 21.17 50.97 29.52
CA LEU A 1013 22.04 49.80 29.38
C LEU A 1013 23.19 50.05 28.38
N ASP A 1014 22.91 50.76 27.29
CA ASP A 1014 23.91 51.14 26.30
C ASP A 1014 24.95 52.10 26.91
N ASP A 1015 24.51 53.12 27.65
CA ASP A 1015 25.39 54.08 28.33
C ASP A 1015 26.24 53.40 29.42
N GLU A 1016 25.64 52.54 30.24
CA GLU A 1016 26.34 51.80 31.30
C GLU A 1016 27.39 50.84 30.71
N TYR A 1017 27.01 50.07 29.69
CA TYR A 1017 27.92 49.15 29.01
C TYR A 1017 29.07 49.92 28.32
N PHE A 1018 28.74 51.01 27.63
CA PHE A 1018 29.74 51.82 26.94
C PHE A 1018 30.71 52.48 27.92
N ALA A 1019 30.23 53.00 29.06
CA ALA A 1019 31.08 53.59 30.09
C ALA A 1019 32.12 52.58 30.62
N HIS A 1020 31.67 51.36 30.93
CA HIS A 1020 32.56 50.28 31.37
C HIS A 1020 33.57 49.87 30.28
N PHE A 1021 33.12 49.79 29.03
CA PHE A 1021 34.01 49.54 27.89
C PHE A 1021 35.06 50.65 27.73
N TYR A 1022 34.64 51.92 27.82
CA TYR A 1022 35.49 53.09 27.68
C TYR A 1022 36.60 53.11 28.73
N GLU A 1023 36.24 52.91 30.00
CA GLU A 1023 37.18 52.84 31.12
C GLU A 1023 38.20 51.70 30.93
N ARG A 1024 37.74 50.52 30.50
CA ARG A 1024 38.60 49.33 30.39
C ARG A 1024 39.53 49.35 29.18
N HIS A 1025 39.10 49.91 28.05
CA HIS A 1025 39.79 49.72 26.76
C HIS A 1025 40.26 51.02 26.10
N VAL A 1026 39.53 52.12 26.26
CA VAL A 1026 39.88 53.42 25.67
C VAL A 1026 40.86 54.17 26.56
N VAL A 1027 40.57 54.30 27.86
CA VAL A 1027 41.50 54.94 28.83
C VAL A 1027 42.83 54.19 28.91
N GLY A 1028 42.80 52.86 28.74
CA GLY A 1028 43.98 52.01 28.65
C GLY A 1028 44.81 52.15 27.36
N GLY A 1029 44.44 53.06 26.45
CA GLY A 1029 45.21 53.44 25.25
C GLY A 1029 45.23 52.41 24.12
N ARG A 1030 44.44 51.34 24.20
CA ARG A 1030 44.44 50.26 23.19
C ARG A 1030 43.48 50.50 22.04
N ILE A 1031 42.45 51.32 22.27
CA ILE A 1031 41.38 51.59 21.31
C ILE A 1031 41.20 53.11 21.19
N SER A 1032 41.14 53.62 19.96
CA SER A 1032 40.85 55.04 19.70
C SER A 1032 39.35 55.30 19.78
N TYR A 1033 38.96 56.48 20.24
CA TYR A 1033 37.55 56.87 20.39
C TYR A 1033 37.26 58.19 19.69
N THR A 1034 36.11 58.28 19.02
CA THR A 1034 35.64 59.52 18.38
C THR A 1034 34.12 59.60 18.46
N GLU A 1035 33.61 60.77 18.83
CA GLU A 1035 32.18 61.07 18.80
C GLU A 1035 31.82 61.85 17.54
N LYS A 1036 30.66 61.55 16.95
CA LYS A 1036 30.07 62.32 15.86
C LYS A 1036 28.64 62.67 16.25
N HIS A 1037 28.37 63.97 16.41
CA HIS A 1037 27.02 64.49 16.59
C HIS A 1037 26.40 64.70 15.21
N LEU A 1038 25.24 64.06 14.98
CA LEU A 1038 24.56 64.02 13.68
C LEU A 1038 23.10 64.43 13.86
N ALA A 1039 22.56 65.19 12.91
CA ALA A 1039 21.20 65.70 12.95
C ALA A 1039 20.17 64.72 12.37
N ASN A 1040 20.54 63.91 11.37
CA ASN A 1040 19.63 63.01 10.66
C ASN A 1040 20.36 61.92 9.85
N ALA A 1041 19.59 61.00 9.26
CA ALA A 1041 20.08 59.91 8.43
C ALA A 1041 20.89 60.35 7.19
N ALA A 1042 20.63 61.51 6.58
CA ALA A 1042 21.44 61.96 5.44
C ALA A 1042 22.86 62.34 5.88
N GLU A 1043 23.00 62.94 7.06
CA GLU A 1043 24.31 63.26 7.64
C GLU A 1043 25.05 61.98 8.07
N THR A 1044 24.34 61.00 8.64
CA THR A 1044 24.87 59.65 8.89
C THR A 1044 25.43 59.03 7.61
N PHE A 1045 24.67 59.03 6.51
CA PHE A 1045 25.12 58.51 5.21
C PHE A 1045 26.40 59.22 4.72
N SER A 1046 26.43 60.55 4.78
CA SER A 1046 27.61 61.32 4.38
C SER A 1046 28.84 61.03 5.25
N THR A 1047 28.63 60.78 6.55
CA THR A 1047 29.69 60.41 7.49
C THR A 1047 30.23 59.01 7.19
N LEU A 1048 29.37 58.03 6.94
CA LEU A 1048 29.78 56.69 6.53
C LEU A 1048 30.63 56.75 5.26
N ARG A 1049 30.28 57.61 4.30
CA ARG A 1049 31.03 57.77 3.05
C ARG A 1049 32.45 58.30 3.30
N SER A 1050 32.67 59.09 4.35
CA SER A 1050 34.01 59.57 4.71
C SER A 1050 34.96 58.46 5.18
N PHE A 1051 34.46 57.26 5.50
CA PHE A 1051 35.30 56.13 5.94
C PHE A 1051 36.04 55.44 4.80
N GLU A 1052 35.72 55.80 3.56
CA GLU A 1052 36.40 55.34 2.35
C GLU A 1052 37.92 55.56 2.45
N GLY A 1053 38.68 54.47 2.29
CA GLY A 1053 40.15 54.48 2.33
C GLY A 1053 40.79 54.61 3.72
N GLN A 1054 40.00 54.80 4.79
CA GLN A 1054 40.53 54.95 6.16
C GLN A 1054 40.61 53.63 6.93
N TYR A 1055 39.66 52.73 6.68
CA TYR A 1055 39.49 51.47 7.41
C TYR A 1055 39.41 50.28 6.44
N SER A 1056 39.94 49.13 6.84
CA SER A 1056 39.87 47.89 6.05
C SER A 1056 38.67 47.02 6.44
N LEU A 1057 38.21 47.14 7.68
CA LEU A 1057 37.04 46.43 8.21
C LEU A 1057 36.20 47.39 9.07
N VAL A 1058 34.89 47.39 8.87
CA VAL A 1058 33.93 48.08 9.73
C VAL A 1058 33.04 47.06 10.41
N ILE A 1059 32.98 47.10 11.74
CA ILE A 1059 32.14 46.22 12.56
C ILE A 1059 30.92 47.03 13.02
N VAL A 1060 29.73 46.49 12.79
CA VAL A 1060 28.46 47.16 13.11
C VAL A 1060 27.47 46.17 13.72
N GLY A 1061 26.61 46.63 14.63
CA GLY A 1061 25.46 45.86 15.05
C GLY A 1061 24.37 45.85 13.97
N ARG A 1062 23.66 44.74 13.81
CA ARG A 1062 22.59 44.61 12.82
C ARG A 1062 21.41 45.57 13.10
N GLU A 1063 20.94 45.61 14.34
CA GLU A 1063 19.83 46.47 14.76
C GLU A 1063 20.28 47.85 15.29
N GLY A 1064 21.55 48.24 15.11
CA GLY A 1064 22.14 49.49 15.62
C GLY A 1064 21.28 50.70 15.31
N GLY A 1065 20.64 51.26 16.34
CA GLY A 1065 19.73 52.38 16.24
C GLY A 1065 18.48 52.16 15.36
N MET A 1066 17.94 50.95 15.24
CA MET A 1066 16.66 50.71 14.54
C MET A 1066 15.56 51.62 15.14
N ASN A 1067 14.99 52.49 14.30
CA ASN A 1067 14.05 53.57 14.66
C ASN A 1067 14.65 54.76 15.43
N SER A 1068 15.97 54.95 15.42
CA SER A 1068 16.59 56.21 15.84
C SER A 1068 16.49 57.27 14.73
N ILE A 1069 16.57 58.54 15.10
CA ILE A 1069 16.56 59.68 14.15
C ILE A 1069 17.73 59.57 13.13
N LEU A 1070 18.81 58.88 13.50
CA LEU A 1070 20.04 58.76 12.70
C LEU A 1070 19.97 57.67 11.62
N THR A 1071 19.04 56.74 11.70
CA THR A 1071 18.86 55.65 10.72
C THR A 1071 17.48 55.65 10.07
N ARG A 1072 16.54 56.47 10.58
CA ARG A 1072 15.17 56.58 10.07
C ARG A 1072 15.15 57.06 8.62
N GLY A 1073 14.53 56.26 7.75
CA GLY A 1073 14.51 56.48 6.31
C GLY A 1073 15.60 55.71 5.55
N MET A 1074 16.64 55.19 6.22
CA MET A 1074 17.59 54.25 5.56
C MET A 1074 16.97 52.86 5.36
N ASN A 1075 16.07 52.45 6.26
CA ASN A 1075 15.37 51.16 6.18
C ASN A 1075 14.48 51.04 4.93
N ASP A 1076 13.91 52.14 4.44
CA ASP A 1076 12.99 52.15 3.29
C ASP A 1076 13.71 51.85 1.96
N TRP A 1077 15.04 51.94 1.92
CA TRP A 1077 15.86 51.74 0.73
C TRP A 1077 16.77 50.50 0.81
N GLN A 1078 16.57 49.64 1.82
CA GLN A 1078 17.41 48.46 2.02
C GLN A 1078 17.26 47.42 0.92
N GLN A 1079 18.36 47.03 0.29
CA GLN A 1079 18.36 45.90 -0.66
C GLN A 1079 18.47 44.55 0.05
N CYS A 1080 19.24 44.52 1.15
CA CYS A 1080 19.51 43.36 1.97
C CYS A 1080 19.19 43.62 3.46
N PRO A 1081 17.90 43.53 3.88
CA PRO A 1081 17.46 43.72 5.26
C PRO A 1081 18.14 42.81 6.31
N GLU A 1082 18.73 41.70 5.88
CA GLU A 1082 19.58 40.85 6.71
C GLU A 1082 20.84 41.54 7.26
N LEU A 1083 21.30 42.64 6.65
CA LEU A 1083 22.49 43.40 7.07
C LEU A 1083 22.19 44.58 8.00
N GLY A 1084 20.93 44.98 8.13
CA GLY A 1084 20.55 46.19 8.87
C GLY A 1084 20.87 47.50 8.13
N PRO A 1085 20.44 48.67 8.64
CA PRO A 1085 20.52 49.95 7.92
C PRO A 1085 21.94 50.37 7.60
N ILE A 1086 22.84 50.33 8.57
CA ILE A 1086 24.23 50.74 8.40
C ILE A 1086 25.00 49.69 7.58
N GLY A 1087 24.78 48.40 7.87
CA GLY A 1087 25.43 47.30 7.16
C GLY A 1087 25.07 47.26 5.67
N ASP A 1088 23.81 47.48 5.31
CA ASP A 1088 23.35 47.51 3.91
C ASP A 1088 23.95 48.70 3.15
N VAL A 1089 23.98 49.89 3.76
CA VAL A 1089 24.60 51.10 3.17
C VAL A 1089 26.08 50.87 2.90
N LEU A 1090 26.84 50.40 3.90
CA LEU A 1090 28.28 50.11 3.75
C LEU A 1090 28.56 48.98 2.75
N SER A 1091 27.60 48.07 2.57
CA SER A 1091 27.69 46.96 1.61
C SER A 1091 27.12 47.31 0.23
N GLY A 1092 26.60 48.54 0.05
CA GLY A 1092 25.98 49.01 -1.18
C GLY A 1092 26.97 49.19 -2.33
N PRO A 1093 26.48 49.34 -3.57
CA PRO A 1093 27.33 49.62 -4.73
C PRO A 1093 27.95 51.04 -4.70
N ASP A 1094 27.33 51.98 -3.99
CA ASP A 1094 27.76 53.39 -3.91
C ASP A 1094 28.93 53.63 -2.93
N PHE A 1095 29.40 52.58 -2.25
CA PHE A 1095 30.50 52.59 -1.28
C PHE A 1095 31.73 51.84 -1.80
N SER A 1096 32.93 52.27 -1.39
CA SER A 1096 34.21 51.73 -1.85
C SER A 1096 34.27 50.20 -1.86
N MET A 1097 34.92 49.66 -2.89
CA MET A 1097 35.19 48.23 -3.07
C MET A 1097 36.42 47.73 -2.29
N THR A 1098 36.84 48.46 -1.25
CA THR A 1098 38.02 48.15 -0.46
C THR A 1098 37.76 47.95 1.04
N VAL A 1099 36.54 48.23 1.50
CA VAL A 1099 36.17 48.19 2.93
C VAL A 1099 35.23 47.02 3.18
N SER A 1100 35.68 46.02 3.93
CA SER A 1100 34.82 44.89 4.30
C SER A 1100 33.96 45.24 5.52
N VAL A 1101 32.83 44.57 5.66
CA VAL A 1101 31.86 44.86 6.73
C VAL A 1101 31.52 43.59 7.48
N LEU A 1102 31.59 43.63 8.81
CA LEU A 1102 31.14 42.57 9.70
C LEU A 1102 29.90 43.04 10.46
N ILE A 1103 28.76 42.44 10.16
CA ILE A 1103 27.48 42.74 10.79
C ILE A 1103 27.24 41.73 11.89
N ILE A 1104 27.17 42.15 13.15
CA ILE A 1104 26.97 41.28 14.31
C ILE A 1104 25.55 41.43 14.84
N GLN A 1105 24.92 40.31 15.18
CA GLN A 1105 23.64 40.24 15.85
C GLN A 1105 23.76 39.42 17.13
N GLN A 1106 23.22 39.93 18.23
CA GLN A 1106 23.05 39.16 19.45
C GLN A 1106 22.00 38.05 19.24
N HIS A 1107 22.14 36.93 19.97
CA HIS A 1107 21.14 35.88 19.99
C HIS A 1107 19.73 36.43 20.29
N LYS A 1108 18.70 35.95 19.58
CA LYS A 1108 17.30 36.35 19.83
C LYS A 1108 16.59 35.35 20.74
N VAL A 1109 15.85 35.86 21.72
CA VAL A 1109 15.02 35.04 22.61
C VAL A 1109 13.84 34.48 21.82
N LYS A 1110 13.65 33.16 21.87
CA LYS A 1110 12.57 32.46 21.18
C LYS A 1110 11.22 32.81 21.85
N GLY A 1111 10.56 33.86 21.38
CA GLY A 1111 9.30 34.33 21.96
C GLY A 1111 8.89 35.76 21.58
N ASP A 1112 9.83 36.62 21.21
CA ASP A 1112 9.52 37.98 20.72
C ASP A 1112 9.43 37.94 19.18
N LEU A 1113 8.20 37.80 18.68
CA LEU A 1113 7.88 37.93 17.25
C LEU A 1113 6.73 38.93 17.10
N ASP A 1114 7.08 40.21 16.99
CA ASP A 1114 6.26 41.19 16.32
C ASP A 1114 6.93 41.57 14.99
N GLY A 1115 6.17 41.42 13.90
CA GLY A 1115 6.38 42.14 12.65
C GLY A 1115 7.47 41.62 11.71
N LEU A 1116 7.10 40.67 10.85
CA LEU A 1116 7.31 40.67 9.38
C LEU A 1116 6.88 39.29 8.88
N ASP A 1117 5.58 39.15 8.68
CA ASP A 1117 4.98 38.14 7.81
C ASP A 1117 5.55 38.37 6.40
N ASP A 1118 6.32 37.40 5.92
CA ASP A 1118 6.35 37.04 4.52
C ASP A 1118 6.66 35.55 4.46
N ASP A 1119 5.54 34.83 4.39
CA ASP A 1119 5.39 33.41 4.30
C ASP A 1119 5.42 33.02 2.81
N PHE A 1120 6.10 31.91 2.51
CA PHE A 1120 6.04 31.15 1.25
C PHE A 1120 6.42 31.85 -0.08
N SER A 1121 7.66 31.64 -0.53
CA SER A 1121 7.92 31.19 -1.91
C SER A 1121 9.38 30.75 -2.10
N ILE A 1122 9.64 29.44 -2.09
CA ILE A 1122 10.41 28.80 -3.16
C ILE A 1122 9.71 27.47 -3.42
N MET A 1123 9.15 27.36 -4.63
CA MET A 1123 8.59 26.14 -5.20
C MET A 1123 9.70 25.15 -5.49
#